data_AF-A0A955AVU2-F1
#
_entry.id   AF-A0A955AVU2-F1
#
_cell.length_a   1.000
_cell.length_b   1.000
_cell.length_c   1.000
_cell.angle_alpha   90.00
_cell.angle_beta   90.00
_cell.angle_gamma   90.00
#
_symmetry.space_group_name_H-M   'P 1'
#
loop_
_entity.id
_entity.type
_entity.pdbx_description
1 polymer ?
#
loop_
_entity_poly.entity_id
_entity_poly.type
_entity_poly.pdbx_seq_one_letter_code
_entity_poly.pdbx_strand_id
1 'polypeptide(L)'
;ADGPRDMWGWRDRVVRAYNENMPFDRFSILQLAGDLVPDAHVEDRMLAGFNRNNGTTDEGGAIAEEYRVEYVVDRVKTTSTVWLGLSMECGQCHDHKYDPISQEDYYRFYAFFNVSSDGGMQTRNGNAQPILEIPDAEKQARLPEIQQQLDDVEKRLADRRTAANMPFLEWVTARETEIAAKPEASTPTGMSLHFALDEGAGAEVTNLAQPDHKGKIEGQPEWVDGRLNKALKLNGSTYVDLGDVGRFERTDSVSYGGWIKLPKNGSGALLARMDDANSYRGYDCLISGGKIAPHIIHKWPENAIKVQTKKALEADKWHHVMVTYDGSSKAAGVTIYVDGEVWQWDVQQDSLSDTVITEKTLLIGSRHPSSRLTGEVDDVRFYPRLLSEAEVKQLAGADPILPILQLAAADRSDTQRETLFDYYLNNVDAEYQMLSKEQNGLRQQQIELVKPLTTVMIMSDMAKPRDTFMLSRGRYDAPTDHKVAAGTPAILPPMSEGMPSNRLGLAQWLFDDEHPLTARVAVNRYWQMLFGRGLVNTPDDFGSQGDFPTHPELLDWLAVDFRESGWNIKRMLKNIVMSHTYRQSSRVTPELWQRDPENRLLARGARFRLQGEFIRDQALAVSGLLNDRMGGPGVKPYQPPGLWAEVGLGGNPKFVQDHGEALYRRSLYTYWKRSAPPPNMQIFDAPTREKCQVKRARTNTPLQALVLLNDVQFVEAARRLAARIMQE
;
A
#
# COMPACT_ATOMS: atom_id res chain seq x y z
N ALA A 1 0.17 -14.45 9.94
CA ALA A 1 -0.48 -14.50 8.62
C ALA A 1 0.39 -13.77 7.60
N ASP A 2 0.27 -14.04 6.30
CA ASP A 2 1.10 -13.39 5.26
C ASP A 2 0.23 -12.39 4.49
N GLY A 3 0.28 -11.11 4.81
CA GLY A 3 -0.33 -10.04 3.99
C GLY A 3 0.39 -9.88 2.64
N PRO A 4 -0.28 -9.35 1.58
CA PRO A 4 0.38 -9.05 0.32
C PRO A 4 1.47 -7.99 0.50
N ARG A 5 2.60 -8.18 -0.19
CA ARG A 5 3.75 -7.28 -0.21
C ARG A 5 4.17 -7.01 -1.66
N ASP A 6 4.32 -5.75 -2.02
CA ASP A 6 4.68 -5.32 -3.37
C ASP A 6 6.13 -4.83 -3.42
N MET A 7 7.03 -5.69 -3.89
CA MET A 7 8.45 -5.35 -4.11
C MET A 7 8.86 -5.43 -5.58
N TRP A 8 7.89 -5.42 -6.49
CA TRP A 8 8.15 -5.58 -7.92
C TRP A 8 8.84 -4.34 -8.52
N GLY A 9 8.58 -3.13 -8.00
CA GLY A 9 9.33 -1.92 -8.39
C GLY A 9 10.82 -2.06 -8.08
N TRP A 10 11.18 -2.51 -6.86
CA TRP A 10 12.57 -2.83 -6.49
C TRP A 10 13.17 -3.89 -7.42
N ARG A 11 12.47 -5.01 -7.65
CA ARG A 11 12.93 -6.08 -8.54
C ARG A 11 13.22 -5.55 -9.95
N ASP A 12 12.34 -4.72 -10.50
CA ASP A 12 12.50 -4.18 -11.85
C ASP A 12 13.68 -3.24 -11.95
N ARG A 13 13.90 -2.41 -10.92
CA ARG A 13 15.09 -1.57 -10.83
C ARG A 13 16.38 -2.39 -10.73
N VAL A 14 16.38 -3.49 -9.95
CA VAL A 14 17.51 -4.43 -9.88
C VAL A 14 17.80 -5.03 -11.26
N VAL A 15 16.79 -5.52 -11.94
CA VAL A 15 16.92 -6.08 -13.29
C VAL A 15 17.47 -5.05 -14.27
N ARG A 16 16.97 -3.81 -14.21
CA ARG A 16 17.45 -2.71 -15.04
C ARG A 16 18.92 -2.39 -14.76
N ALA A 17 19.34 -2.33 -13.49
CA ALA A 17 20.73 -2.08 -13.11
C ALA A 17 21.70 -3.11 -13.70
N TYR A 18 21.35 -4.40 -13.67
CA TYR A 18 22.15 -5.44 -14.33
C TYR A 18 22.14 -5.32 -15.86
N ASN A 19 20.99 -4.98 -16.47
CA ASN A 19 20.89 -4.79 -17.91
C ASN A 19 21.70 -3.58 -18.40
N GLU A 20 21.75 -2.50 -17.62
CA GLU A 20 22.57 -1.31 -17.86
C GLU A 20 24.06 -1.55 -17.57
N ASN A 21 24.40 -2.70 -16.97
CA ASN A 21 25.74 -3.03 -16.49
C ASN A 21 26.26 -1.99 -15.48
N MET A 22 25.39 -1.58 -14.56
CA MET A 22 25.78 -0.73 -13.43
C MET A 22 26.99 -1.35 -12.72
N PRO A 23 28.06 -0.57 -12.43
CA PRO A 23 29.19 -1.02 -11.63
C PRO A 23 28.73 -1.69 -10.32
N PHE A 24 29.31 -2.84 -9.98
CA PHE A 24 28.84 -3.66 -8.84
C PHE A 24 29.00 -2.97 -7.48
N ASP A 25 30.01 -2.12 -7.33
CA ASP A 25 30.20 -1.23 -6.18
C ASP A 25 29.04 -0.24 -6.03
N ARG A 26 28.72 0.52 -7.09
CA ARG A 26 27.59 1.45 -7.09
C ARG A 26 26.28 0.71 -6.83
N PHE A 27 26.06 -0.42 -7.50
CA PHE A 27 24.87 -1.25 -7.29
C PHE A 27 24.74 -1.68 -5.83
N SER A 28 25.83 -2.14 -5.22
CA SER A 28 25.83 -2.60 -3.83
C SER A 28 25.63 -1.47 -2.84
N ILE A 29 26.25 -0.31 -3.07
CA ILE A 29 26.03 0.89 -2.26
C ILE A 29 24.55 1.28 -2.28
N LEU A 30 23.93 1.30 -3.46
CA LEU A 30 22.52 1.63 -3.60
C LEU A 30 21.60 0.58 -2.94
N GLN A 31 21.97 -0.70 -2.97
CA GLN A 31 21.20 -1.76 -2.28
C GLN A 31 21.20 -1.59 -0.76
N LEU A 32 22.34 -1.19 -0.18
CA LEU A 32 22.52 -1.07 1.26
C LEU A 32 22.13 0.30 1.83
N ALA A 33 22.26 1.36 1.02
CA ALA A 33 22.18 2.75 1.49
C ALA A 33 21.69 3.75 0.43
N GLY A 34 21.02 3.31 -0.64
CA GLY A 34 20.55 4.20 -1.71
C GLY A 34 19.61 5.32 -1.24
N ASP A 35 18.95 5.14 -0.10
CA ASP A 35 18.11 6.13 0.57
C ASP A 35 18.88 7.17 1.39
N LEU A 36 20.17 6.91 1.69
CA LEU A 36 21.08 7.82 2.38
C LEU A 36 22.04 8.55 1.44
N VAL A 37 22.08 8.17 0.16
CA VAL A 37 22.89 8.86 -0.84
C VAL A 37 22.32 10.27 -1.06
N PRO A 38 23.10 11.34 -0.86
CA PRO A 38 22.64 12.71 -1.07
C PRO A 38 22.12 12.93 -2.49
N ASP A 39 21.01 13.64 -2.63
CA ASP A 39 20.38 13.99 -3.92
C ASP A 39 20.08 12.78 -4.83
N ALA A 40 19.96 11.58 -4.25
CA ALA A 40 19.68 10.37 -5.02
C ALA A 40 18.31 10.44 -5.70
N HIS A 41 18.32 10.16 -7.01
CA HIS A 41 17.10 10.01 -7.79
C HIS A 41 16.20 8.91 -7.19
N VAL A 42 14.88 9.02 -7.35
CA VAL A 42 13.90 8.06 -6.80
C VAL A 42 14.27 6.61 -7.19
N GLU A 43 14.65 6.39 -8.44
CA GLU A 43 15.10 5.09 -8.97
C GLU A 43 16.35 4.51 -8.26
N ASP A 44 17.24 5.35 -7.73
CA ASP A 44 18.41 4.90 -6.99
C ASP A 44 18.05 4.64 -5.51
N ARG A 45 17.17 5.48 -4.93
CA ARG A 45 16.59 5.26 -3.60
C ARG A 45 15.77 3.97 -3.52
N MET A 46 15.11 3.58 -4.60
CA MET A 46 14.38 2.32 -4.72
C MET A 46 15.24 1.10 -4.37
N LEU A 47 16.53 1.11 -4.75
CA LEU A 47 17.42 -0.03 -4.50
C LEU A 47 17.67 -0.30 -3.02
N ALA A 48 17.46 0.68 -2.14
CA ALA A 48 17.60 0.51 -0.68
C ALA A 48 16.60 -0.48 -0.05
N GLY A 49 15.74 -1.11 -0.85
CA GLY A 49 14.82 -2.16 -0.43
C GLY A 49 15.45 -3.55 -0.22
N PHE A 50 16.74 -3.77 -0.51
CA PHE A 50 17.38 -5.09 -0.36
C PHE A 50 17.12 -5.71 1.02
N ASN A 51 17.53 -5.01 2.08
CA ASN A 51 17.41 -5.43 3.48
C ASN A 51 15.97 -5.38 4.02
N ARG A 52 14.99 -4.98 3.19
CA ARG A 52 13.55 -4.99 3.51
C ARG A 52 12.81 -6.18 2.90
N ASN A 53 13.51 -7.03 2.16
CA ASN A 53 12.92 -8.26 1.62
C ASN A 53 12.80 -9.40 2.65
N ASN A 54 13.29 -9.20 3.89
CA ASN A 54 13.26 -10.16 4.98
C ASN A 54 11.85 -10.67 5.32
N GLY A 55 11.79 -11.78 6.07
CA GLY A 55 10.55 -12.30 6.62
C GLY A 55 9.95 -11.32 7.63
N THR A 56 8.63 -11.13 7.60
CA THR A 56 7.89 -10.22 8.47
C THR A 56 6.58 -10.89 8.94
N THR A 57 6.03 -10.45 10.08
CA THR A 57 4.83 -11.06 10.71
C THR A 57 3.76 -10.04 11.09
N ASP A 58 2.51 -10.49 11.08
CA ASP A 58 1.33 -9.81 11.65
C ASP A 58 0.58 -10.71 12.66
N GLU A 59 1.25 -11.76 13.15
CA GLU A 59 0.62 -12.81 13.95
C GLU A 59 0.11 -12.28 15.30
N GLY A 60 -1.06 -12.76 15.72
CA GLY A 60 -1.63 -12.39 17.02
C GLY A 60 -0.77 -12.95 18.15
N GLY A 61 -0.37 -12.10 19.10
CA GLY A 61 0.52 -12.47 20.21
C GLY A 61 2.01 -12.28 19.92
N ALA A 62 2.39 -11.88 18.70
CA ALA A 62 3.75 -11.49 18.38
C ALA A 62 4.18 -10.24 19.16
N ILE A 63 5.43 -10.22 19.64
CA ILE A 63 6.01 -9.09 20.35
C ILE A 63 6.79 -8.24 19.34
N ALA A 64 6.34 -7.00 19.13
CA ALA A 64 6.92 -6.13 18.10
C ALA A 64 8.44 -5.95 18.26
N GLU A 65 8.92 -5.79 19.50
CA GLU A 65 10.35 -5.62 19.77
C GLU A 65 11.18 -6.88 19.45
N GLU A 66 10.64 -8.07 19.74
CA GLU A 66 11.28 -9.34 19.39
C GLU A 66 11.51 -9.45 17.89
N TYR A 67 10.47 -9.23 17.09
CA TYR A 67 10.58 -9.30 15.64
C TYR A 67 11.41 -8.17 15.06
N ARG A 68 11.37 -6.96 15.63
CA ARG A 68 12.27 -5.88 15.24
C ARG A 68 13.72 -6.31 15.41
N VAL A 69 14.07 -6.91 16.55
CA VAL A 69 15.42 -7.43 16.80
C VAL A 69 15.76 -8.53 15.79
N GLU A 70 14.87 -9.48 15.55
CA GLU A 70 15.06 -10.55 14.54
C GLU A 70 15.24 -10.02 13.12
N TYR A 71 14.55 -8.93 12.74
CA TYR A 71 14.76 -8.29 11.43
C TYR A 71 16.16 -7.72 11.32
N VAL A 72 16.68 -7.10 12.39
CA VAL A 72 18.06 -6.59 12.39
C VAL A 72 19.06 -7.75 12.35
N VAL A 73 18.81 -8.85 13.07
CA VAL A 73 19.61 -10.08 13.00
C VAL A 73 19.67 -10.62 11.56
N ASP A 74 18.53 -10.69 10.86
CA ASP A 74 18.48 -11.12 9.46
C ASP A 74 19.26 -10.17 8.53
N ARG A 75 19.27 -8.86 8.79
CA ARG A 75 20.06 -7.88 8.02
C ARG A 75 21.56 -8.05 8.24
N VAL A 76 21.99 -8.30 9.47
CA VAL A 76 23.39 -8.61 9.80
C VAL A 76 23.82 -9.88 9.08
N LYS A 77 23.04 -10.96 9.24
CA LYS A 77 23.27 -12.24 8.58
C LYS A 77 23.35 -12.07 7.07
N THR A 78 22.32 -11.48 6.47
CA THR A 78 22.24 -11.31 5.01
C THR A 78 23.40 -10.48 4.48
N THR A 79 23.76 -9.38 5.14
CA THR A 79 24.83 -8.50 4.66
C THR A 79 26.21 -9.15 4.81
N SER A 80 26.50 -9.74 5.98
CA SER A 80 27.76 -10.44 6.23
C SER A 80 27.94 -11.64 5.30
N THR A 81 26.89 -12.45 5.11
CA THR A 81 26.93 -13.54 4.14
C THR A 81 27.12 -12.98 2.73
N VAL A 82 26.35 -11.96 2.29
CA VAL A 82 26.35 -11.53 0.89
C VAL A 82 27.63 -10.81 0.48
N TRP A 83 28.18 -9.88 1.26
CA TRP A 83 29.36 -9.12 0.82
C TRP A 83 30.66 -9.61 1.45
N LEU A 84 30.63 -10.09 2.70
CA LEU A 84 31.84 -10.57 3.38
C LEU A 84 32.06 -12.07 3.17
N GLY A 85 31.01 -12.83 2.88
CA GLY A 85 31.10 -14.29 2.86
C GLY A 85 31.49 -14.85 4.23
N LEU A 86 31.05 -14.22 5.32
CA LEU A 86 31.36 -14.61 6.69
C LEU A 86 30.10 -15.03 7.45
N SER A 87 30.25 -16.00 8.35
CA SER A 87 29.23 -16.49 9.28
C SER A 87 29.30 -15.71 10.61
N MET A 88 28.61 -14.58 10.69
CA MET A 88 28.64 -13.74 11.91
C MET A 88 27.61 -14.13 12.96
N GLU A 89 26.72 -15.09 12.70
CA GLU A 89 25.49 -15.28 13.49
C GLU A 89 25.74 -15.83 14.89
N CYS A 90 26.82 -16.58 15.12
CA CYS A 90 27.19 -17.00 16.49
C CYS A 90 27.41 -15.80 17.41
N GLY A 91 27.93 -14.70 16.85
CA GLY A 91 28.16 -13.41 17.50
C GLY A 91 26.91 -12.79 18.13
N GLN A 92 25.71 -13.25 17.77
CA GLN A 92 24.47 -12.82 18.43
C GLN A 92 24.46 -13.20 19.92
N CYS A 93 24.95 -14.40 20.25
CA CYS A 93 24.80 -14.96 21.59
C CYS A 93 26.11 -14.99 22.39
N HIS A 94 27.24 -15.14 21.72
CA HIS A 94 28.58 -15.28 22.30
C HIS A 94 29.65 -15.01 21.23
N ASP A 95 30.93 -14.92 21.61
CA ASP A 95 32.02 -14.80 20.64
C ASP A 95 31.99 -15.93 19.61
N HIS A 96 32.28 -15.63 18.36
CA HIS A 96 32.29 -16.63 17.31
C HIS A 96 33.29 -17.75 17.65
N LYS A 97 32.87 -19.01 17.42
CA LYS A 97 33.59 -20.18 17.95
C LYS A 97 34.98 -20.40 17.35
N TYR A 98 35.15 -20.05 16.07
CA TYR A 98 36.37 -20.37 15.31
C TYR A 98 37.05 -19.12 14.74
N ASP A 99 36.30 -18.27 14.07
CA ASP A 99 36.78 -16.95 13.63
C ASP A 99 36.88 -15.95 14.78
N PRO A 100 37.90 -15.07 14.80
CA PRO A 100 38.09 -14.06 15.84
C PRO A 100 37.14 -12.87 15.65
N ILE A 101 35.85 -13.15 15.77
CA ILE A 101 34.76 -12.17 15.74
C ILE A 101 34.12 -12.21 17.12
N SER A 102 34.32 -11.15 17.90
CA SER A 102 33.73 -11.04 19.24
C SER A 102 32.23 -10.78 19.18
N GLN A 103 31.53 -11.00 20.30
CA GLN A 103 30.15 -10.58 20.46
C GLN A 103 30.03 -9.05 20.31
N GLU A 104 31.02 -8.29 20.76
CA GLU A 104 31.06 -6.84 20.59
C GLU A 104 31.12 -6.46 19.09
N ASP A 105 32.00 -7.10 18.30
CA ASP A 105 32.08 -6.90 16.84
C ASP A 105 30.72 -7.12 16.17
N TYR A 106 29.99 -8.16 16.59
CA TYR A 106 28.65 -8.44 16.09
C TYR A 106 27.69 -7.29 16.39
N TYR A 107 27.63 -6.80 17.64
CA TYR A 107 26.70 -5.73 18.00
C TYR A 107 27.10 -4.36 17.43
N ARG A 108 28.40 -4.12 17.20
CA ARG A 108 28.88 -2.96 16.44
C ARG A 108 28.41 -3.01 14.99
N PHE A 109 28.43 -4.19 14.35
CA PHE A 109 27.90 -4.35 13.00
C PHE A 109 26.36 -4.27 12.96
N TYR A 110 25.69 -4.85 13.97
CA TYR A 110 24.24 -4.78 14.19
C TYR A 110 23.74 -3.33 14.28
N ALA A 111 24.51 -2.44 14.92
CA ALA A 111 24.14 -1.04 15.10
C ALA A 111 23.94 -0.30 13.76
N PHE A 112 24.57 -0.71 12.65
CA PHE A 112 24.29 -0.14 11.33
C PHE A 112 22.85 -0.36 10.86
N PHE A 113 22.19 -1.41 11.33
CA PHE A 113 20.84 -1.80 10.89
C PHE A 113 19.76 -1.51 11.94
N ASN A 114 20.15 -1.28 13.20
CA ASN A 114 19.28 -0.95 14.32
C ASN A 114 18.66 0.48 14.26
N VAL A 115 18.94 1.20 13.17
CA VAL A 115 18.55 2.60 12.95
C VAL A 115 17.33 2.78 12.04
N SER A 116 16.86 1.70 11.39
CA SER A 116 15.70 1.76 10.50
C SER A 116 14.41 2.10 11.27
N SER A 117 13.51 2.86 10.66
CA SER A 117 12.25 3.28 11.28
C SER A 117 11.18 2.18 11.35
N ASP A 118 11.47 0.95 10.93
CA ASP A 118 10.49 -0.13 10.95
C ASP A 118 10.19 -0.66 12.37
N GLY A 119 8.92 -0.93 12.63
CA GLY A 119 8.38 -1.18 13.97
C GLY A 119 8.24 -2.66 14.38
N GLY A 120 8.90 -3.60 13.70
CA GLY A 120 8.88 -5.02 14.05
C GLY A 120 7.63 -5.82 13.65
N MET A 121 6.56 -5.16 13.20
CA MET A 121 5.32 -5.80 12.72
C MET A 121 4.98 -5.34 11.29
N GLN A 122 4.38 -6.22 10.49
CA GLN A 122 3.89 -5.89 9.14
C GLN A 122 2.42 -5.46 9.15
N THR A 123 2.01 -4.80 8.07
CA THR A 123 0.60 -4.52 7.79
C THR A 123 -0.05 -5.69 7.04
N ARG A 124 -1.36 -5.89 7.25
CA ARG A 124 -2.18 -6.83 6.47
C ARG A 124 -2.47 -6.35 5.06
N ASN A 125 -2.31 -5.05 4.81
CA ASN A 125 -2.77 -4.39 3.60
C ASN A 125 -1.58 -3.70 2.89
N GLY A 126 -0.65 -4.49 2.35
CA GLY A 126 0.42 -3.98 1.49
C GLY A 126 1.78 -3.86 2.18
N ASN A 127 2.58 -2.89 1.72
CA ASN A 127 3.94 -2.69 2.19
C ASN A 127 3.99 -2.05 3.59
N ALA A 128 4.92 -2.53 4.42
CA ALA A 128 5.18 -1.96 5.74
C ALA A 128 6.12 -0.75 5.64
N GLN A 129 5.80 0.31 6.40
CA GLN A 129 6.65 1.49 6.52
C GLN A 129 8.07 1.12 6.99
N PRO A 130 9.12 1.84 6.55
CA PRO A 130 9.07 2.97 5.63
C PRO A 130 8.97 2.55 4.15
N ILE A 131 8.18 3.29 3.38
CA ILE A 131 7.99 3.07 1.94
C ILE A 131 8.43 4.28 1.11
N LEU A 132 8.77 4.01 -0.15
CA LEU A 132 8.99 4.99 -1.20
C LEU A 132 7.85 4.85 -2.23
N GLU A 133 7.16 5.95 -2.51
CA GLU A 133 6.16 6.01 -3.58
C GLU A 133 6.85 6.16 -4.93
N ILE A 134 6.50 5.27 -5.86
CA ILE A 134 7.11 5.25 -7.19
C ILE A 134 6.15 5.94 -8.14
N PRO A 135 6.55 7.08 -8.75
CA PRO A 135 5.70 7.78 -9.67
C PRO A 135 5.45 6.96 -10.94
N ASP A 136 4.29 7.14 -11.53
CA ASP A 136 3.98 6.60 -12.85
C ASP A 136 4.44 7.60 -13.92
N ALA A 137 5.51 7.29 -14.64
CA ALA A 137 6.09 8.18 -15.64
C ALA A 137 5.11 8.52 -16.77
N GLU A 138 4.23 7.58 -17.16
CA GLU A 138 3.22 7.83 -18.21
C GLU A 138 2.15 8.80 -17.71
N LYS A 139 1.74 8.67 -16.45
CA LYS A 139 0.79 9.63 -15.85
C LYS A 139 1.43 10.99 -15.61
N GLN A 140 2.67 11.03 -15.13
CA GLN A 140 3.39 12.29 -14.90
C GLN A 140 3.58 13.09 -16.18
N ALA A 141 3.81 12.43 -17.32
CA ALA A 141 3.93 13.10 -18.62
C ALA A 141 2.64 13.84 -19.04
N ARG A 142 1.47 13.42 -18.52
CA ARG A 142 0.17 14.05 -18.80
C ARG A 142 -0.20 15.16 -17.81
N LEU A 143 0.54 15.28 -16.69
CA LEU A 143 0.24 16.24 -15.63
C LEU A 143 0.31 17.71 -16.11
N PRO A 144 1.28 18.14 -16.94
CA PRO A 144 1.33 19.52 -17.43
C PRO A 144 0.11 19.91 -18.26
N GLU A 145 -0.45 18.98 -19.05
CA GLU A 145 -1.64 19.22 -19.85
C GLU A 145 -2.86 19.52 -18.96
N ILE A 146 -3.08 18.69 -17.93
CA ILE A 146 -4.18 18.89 -16.97
C ILE A 146 -3.97 20.17 -16.15
N GLN A 147 -2.73 20.48 -15.77
CA GLN A 147 -2.43 21.73 -15.08
C GLN A 147 -2.78 22.95 -15.94
N GLN A 148 -2.42 22.93 -17.22
CA GLN A 148 -2.75 24.02 -18.13
C GLN A 148 -4.26 24.21 -18.32
N GLN A 149 -5.03 23.11 -18.34
CA GLN A 149 -6.49 23.16 -18.41
C GLN A 149 -7.11 23.70 -17.11
N LEU A 150 -6.54 23.35 -15.95
CA LEU A 150 -6.96 23.90 -14.66
C LEU A 150 -6.74 25.41 -14.60
N ASP A 151 -5.57 25.88 -15.04
CA ASP A 151 -5.23 27.31 -15.05
C ASP A 151 -6.18 28.11 -15.97
N ASP A 152 -6.57 27.54 -17.12
CA ASP A 152 -7.55 28.14 -18.04
C ASP A 152 -8.97 28.22 -17.44
N VAL A 153 -9.46 27.13 -16.85
CA VAL A 153 -10.78 27.09 -16.21
C VAL A 153 -10.83 28.02 -15.00
N GLU A 154 -9.75 28.11 -14.23
CA GLU A 154 -9.65 29.05 -13.11
C GLU A 154 -9.77 30.51 -13.57
N LYS A 155 -9.13 30.84 -14.70
CA LYS A 155 -9.29 32.16 -15.32
C LYS A 155 -10.72 32.40 -15.80
N ARG A 156 -11.34 31.43 -16.48
CA ARG A 156 -12.74 31.52 -16.95
C ARG A 156 -13.73 31.67 -15.79
N LEU A 157 -13.49 30.99 -14.66
CA LEU A 157 -14.30 31.15 -13.44
C LEU A 157 -14.18 32.57 -12.86
N ALA A 158 -12.97 33.14 -12.81
CA ALA A 158 -12.74 34.50 -12.35
C ALA A 158 -13.40 35.54 -13.27
N ASP A 159 -13.29 35.35 -14.58
CA ASP A 159 -13.93 36.19 -15.59
C ASP A 159 -15.47 36.11 -15.47
N ARG A 160 -16.03 34.90 -15.32
CA ARG A 160 -17.48 34.69 -15.14
C ARG A 160 -17.98 35.30 -13.84
N ARG A 161 -17.24 35.14 -12.73
CA ARG A 161 -17.55 35.79 -11.45
C ARG A 161 -17.63 37.30 -11.61
N THR A 162 -16.76 37.92 -12.41
CA THR A 162 -16.82 39.37 -12.66
C THR A 162 -18.04 39.75 -13.51
N ALA A 163 -18.34 38.97 -14.56
CA ALA A 163 -19.44 39.22 -15.48
C ALA A 163 -20.84 38.96 -14.89
N ALA A 164 -20.95 38.08 -13.88
CA ALA A 164 -22.20 37.69 -13.24
C ALA A 164 -22.83 38.78 -12.36
N ASN A 165 -22.15 39.90 -12.10
CA ASN A 165 -22.64 40.99 -11.24
C ASN A 165 -24.01 41.54 -11.68
N MET A 166 -24.22 41.79 -12.97
CA MET A 166 -25.49 42.35 -13.47
C MET A 166 -26.64 41.31 -13.40
N PRO A 167 -26.47 40.07 -13.93
CA PRO A 167 -27.45 39.00 -13.75
C PRO A 167 -27.81 38.69 -12.28
N PHE A 168 -26.82 38.79 -11.39
CA PHE A 168 -27.02 38.62 -9.95
C PHE A 168 -27.98 39.67 -9.37
N LEU A 169 -27.78 40.95 -9.69
CA LEU A 169 -28.64 42.03 -9.20
C LEU A 169 -30.10 41.88 -9.68
N GLU A 170 -30.30 41.44 -10.92
CA GLU A 170 -31.62 41.13 -11.47
C GLU A 170 -32.29 39.98 -10.71
N TRP A 171 -31.53 38.91 -10.44
CA TRP A 171 -32.01 37.76 -9.68
C TRP A 171 -32.39 38.11 -8.24
N VAL A 172 -31.57 38.89 -7.53
CA VAL A 172 -31.86 39.36 -6.16
C VAL A 172 -33.17 40.14 -6.12
N THR A 173 -33.36 41.09 -7.06
CA THR A 173 -34.56 41.93 -7.14
C THR A 173 -35.82 41.09 -7.40
N ALA A 174 -35.74 40.10 -8.29
CA ALA A 174 -36.84 39.18 -8.57
C ALA A 174 -37.21 38.34 -7.33
N ARG A 175 -36.20 37.85 -6.60
CA ARG A 175 -36.44 37.07 -5.37
C ARG A 175 -37.03 37.88 -4.24
N GLU A 176 -36.58 39.11 -4.03
CA GLU A 176 -37.19 40.04 -3.06
C GLU A 176 -38.68 40.26 -3.36
N THR A 177 -39.04 40.36 -4.64
CA THR A 177 -40.43 40.53 -5.10
C THR A 177 -41.28 39.29 -4.84
N GLU A 178 -40.74 38.07 -5.06
CA GLU A 178 -41.43 36.82 -4.76
C GLU A 178 -41.65 36.61 -3.26
N ILE A 179 -40.64 36.90 -2.44
CA ILE A 179 -40.71 36.81 -0.97
C ILE A 179 -41.80 37.75 -0.42
N ALA A 180 -41.98 38.93 -1.01
CA ALA A 180 -43.03 39.87 -0.64
C ALA A 180 -44.45 39.39 -1.01
N ALA A 181 -44.60 38.44 -1.95
CA ALA A 181 -45.88 38.02 -2.49
C ALA A 181 -46.50 36.77 -1.83
N LYS A 182 -45.70 35.82 -1.31
CA LYS A 182 -46.16 34.64 -0.55
C LYS A 182 -45.04 34.10 0.36
N PRO A 183 -45.24 33.95 1.68
CA PRO A 183 -44.23 33.40 2.58
C PRO A 183 -44.38 31.88 2.72
N GLU A 184 -44.02 31.11 1.69
CA GLU A 184 -43.81 29.66 1.82
C GLU A 184 -42.47 29.26 1.18
N ALA A 185 -41.74 28.41 1.90
CA ALA A 185 -40.30 28.17 1.77
C ALA A 185 -39.91 27.33 0.53
N SER A 186 -38.85 27.73 -0.17
CA SER A 186 -38.24 26.93 -1.25
C SER A 186 -37.03 26.12 -0.77
N THR A 187 -37.13 24.80 -0.73
CA THR A 187 -36.08 23.84 -0.37
C THR A 187 -34.68 24.17 -0.93
N PRO A 188 -33.59 24.05 -0.15
CA PRO A 188 -32.21 24.18 -0.64
C PRO A 188 -31.92 23.31 -1.86
N THR A 189 -31.29 23.88 -2.89
CA THR A 189 -30.94 23.20 -4.14
C THR A 189 -29.73 22.28 -4.00
N GLY A 190 -29.54 21.37 -4.95
CA GLY A 190 -28.40 20.45 -4.97
C GLY A 190 -28.52 19.26 -4.02
N MET A 191 -29.74 18.88 -3.65
CA MET A 191 -30.00 17.64 -2.91
C MET A 191 -29.80 16.43 -3.83
N SER A 192 -29.11 15.39 -3.37
CA SER A 192 -28.97 14.14 -4.15
C SER A 192 -29.96 13.06 -3.72
N LEU A 193 -30.42 13.07 -2.46
CA LEU A 193 -31.41 12.14 -1.94
C LEU A 193 -32.45 12.86 -1.08
N HIS A 194 -33.73 12.58 -1.34
CA HIS A 194 -34.86 13.08 -0.55
C HIS A 194 -35.88 11.97 -0.28
N PHE A 195 -36.02 11.53 0.96
CA PHE A 195 -37.04 10.57 1.36
C PHE A 195 -38.00 11.24 2.33
N ALA A 196 -39.15 11.67 1.81
CA ALA A 196 -40.21 12.26 2.63
C ALA A 196 -40.80 11.27 3.63
N LEU A 197 -40.81 9.96 3.31
CA LEU A 197 -41.41 8.91 4.15
C LEU A 197 -42.92 9.13 4.35
N ASP A 198 -43.59 9.53 3.27
CA ASP A 198 -45.01 9.89 3.23
C ASP A 198 -45.93 8.80 2.64
N GLU A 199 -45.38 7.63 2.27
CA GLU A 199 -46.10 6.60 1.53
C GLU A 199 -47.30 6.02 2.32
N GLY A 200 -47.18 5.92 3.65
CA GLY A 200 -48.26 5.47 4.54
C GLY A 200 -48.62 3.98 4.42
N ALA A 201 -48.13 3.27 3.41
CA ALA A 201 -48.26 1.82 3.21
C ALA A 201 -47.17 1.30 2.26
N GLY A 202 -46.93 -0.02 2.28
CA GLY A 202 -45.98 -0.68 1.38
C GLY A 202 -44.57 -0.80 1.97
N ALA A 203 -43.68 -1.44 1.20
CA ALA A 203 -42.30 -1.77 1.59
C ALA A 203 -41.24 -1.06 0.73
N GLU A 204 -41.63 0.01 0.03
CA GLU A 204 -40.73 0.87 -0.74
C GLU A 204 -40.89 2.32 -0.27
N VAL A 205 -39.81 3.10 -0.35
CA VAL A 205 -39.83 4.55 -0.12
C VAL A 205 -39.28 5.28 -1.35
N THR A 206 -39.92 6.37 -1.72
CA THR A 206 -39.64 7.13 -2.94
C THR A 206 -38.56 8.15 -2.68
N ASN A 207 -37.53 8.18 -3.54
CA ASN A 207 -36.57 9.28 -3.55
C ASN A 207 -37.10 10.42 -4.43
N LEU A 208 -37.52 11.53 -3.83
CA LEU A 208 -38.07 12.67 -4.56
C LEU A 208 -37.00 13.42 -5.39
N ALA A 209 -35.72 13.28 -5.04
CA ALA A 209 -34.61 13.86 -5.81
C ALA A 209 -34.25 13.02 -7.05
N GLN A 210 -34.49 11.69 -7.00
CA GLN A 210 -34.24 10.75 -8.10
C GLN A 210 -35.32 9.67 -8.11
N PRO A 211 -36.48 9.92 -8.76
CA PRO A 211 -37.66 9.03 -8.67
C PRO A 211 -37.43 7.58 -9.11
N ASP A 212 -36.44 7.35 -9.99
CA ASP A 212 -36.06 6.01 -10.47
C ASP A 212 -35.31 5.18 -9.42
N HIS A 213 -34.82 5.82 -8.34
CA HIS A 213 -34.03 5.19 -7.28
C HIS A 213 -34.83 5.11 -5.98
N LYS A 214 -35.56 4.01 -5.79
CA LYS A 214 -36.36 3.78 -4.57
C LYS A 214 -35.56 3.08 -3.48
N GLY A 215 -35.87 3.38 -2.22
CA GLY A 215 -35.39 2.64 -1.06
C GLY A 215 -36.31 1.45 -0.75
N LYS A 216 -35.75 0.36 -0.23
CA LYS A 216 -36.50 -0.84 0.16
C LYS A 216 -36.54 -0.96 1.68
N ILE A 217 -37.72 -1.17 2.24
CA ILE A 217 -37.89 -1.41 3.67
C ILE A 217 -37.58 -2.88 3.97
N GLU A 218 -36.64 -3.11 4.86
CA GLU A 218 -36.30 -4.41 5.41
C GLU A 218 -36.91 -4.53 6.81
N GLY A 219 -37.70 -5.59 7.04
CA GLY A 219 -38.52 -5.76 8.24
C GLY A 219 -40.02 -5.52 7.99
N GLN A 220 -40.79 -5.30 9.06
CA GLN A 220 -42.22 -5.00 8.96
C GLN A 220 -42.43 -3.48 9.07
N PRO A 221 -42.89 -2.79 8.01
CA PRO A 221 -43.11 -1.35 8.04
C PRO A 221 -44.28 -0.98 8.96
N GLU A 222 -44.06 -0.02 9.85
CA GLU A 222 -45.11 0.61 10.65
C GLU A 222 -45.12 2.12 10.32
N TRP A 223 -46.22 2.61 9.78
CA TRP A 223 -46.39 4.00 9.37
C TRP A 223 -47.22 4.76 10.40
N VAL A 224 -46.77 5.96 10.78
CA VAL A 224 -47.41 6.82 11.80
C VAL A 224 -47.61 8.24 11.27
N ASP A 225 -48.29 9.10 12.02
CA ASP A 225 -48.36 10.52 11.71
C ASP A 225 -47.01 11.20 11.99
N GLY A 226 -46.45 11.83 10.95
CA GLY A 226 -45.13 12.44 10.94
C GLY A 226 -45.14 13.92 11.33
N ARG A 227 -43.98 14.56 11.16
CA ARG A 227 -43.82 16.00 11.33
C ARG A 227 -44.40 16.77 10.16
N LEU A 228 -44.17 16.28 8.93
CA LEU A 228 -44.59 16.94 7.69
C LEU A 228 -45.83 16.28 7.07
N ASN A 229 -45.95 14.95 7.06
CA ASN A 229 -47.24 14.24 6.92
C ASN A 229 -47.25 12.88 7.61
N LYS A 230 -46.62 11.85 7.00
CA LYS A 230 -46.43 10.52 7.60
C LYS A 230 -44.97 10.36 8.00
N ALA A 231 -44.71 9.32 8.77
CA ALA A 231 -43.36 8.96 9.18
C ALA A 231 -43.23 7.44 9.26
N LEU A 232 -42.00 6.96 9.12
CA LEU A 232 -41.68 5.56 9.31
C LEU A 232 -41.26 5.32 10.77
N LYS A 233 -41.96 4.40 11.44
CA LYS A 233 -41.60 3.96 12.78
C LYS A 233 -40.66 2.76 12.71
N LEU A 234 -39.52 2.91 13.37
CA LEU A 234 -38.43 1.95 13.45
C LEU A 234 -38.41 1.34 14.85
N ASN A 235 -38.44 0.01 14.90
CA ASN A 235 -38.56 -0.77 16.14
C ASN A 235 -37.27 -1.52 16.51
N GLY A 236 -36.13 -1.16 15.89
CA GLY A 236 -34.86 -1.87 16.03
C GLY A 236 -34.71 -3.11 15.14
N SER A 237 -35.77 -3.56 14.45
CA SER A 237 -35.72 -4.62 13.43
C SER A 237 -36.03 -4.11 12.02
N THR A 238 -36.80 -3.03 11.91
CA THR A 238 -37.14 -2.36 10.65
C THR A 238 -36.11 -1.28 10.29
N TYR A 239 -35.73 -1.19 9.01
CA TYR A 239 -34.82 -0.19 8.45
C TYR A 239 -35.05 -0.05 6.94
N VAL A 240 -34.48 0.97 6.32
CA VAL A 240 -34.56 1.16 4.86
C VAL A 240 -33.18 0.99 4.25
N ASP A 241 -33.07 0.13 3.24
CA ASP A 241 -31.90 0.02 2.37
C ASP A 241 -32.07 0.91 1.15
N LEU A 242 -31.19 1.89 1.01
CA LEU A 242 -31.19 2.85 -0.08
C LEU A 242 -30.24 2.43 -1.22
N GLY A 243 -29.56 1.28 -1.14
CA GLY A 243 -28.65 0.83 -2.19
C GLY A 243 -27.36 1.66 -2.27
N ASP A 244 -26.76 1.70 -3.48
CA ASP A 244 -25.46 2.33 -3.71
C ASP A 244 -25.56 3.83 -3.96
N VAL A 245 -25.93 4.59 -2.92
CA VAL A 245 -26.01 6.06 -2.94
C VAL A 245 -25.32 6.66 -1.71
N GLY A 246 -25.21 8.00 -1.67
CA GLY A 246 -24.63 8.75 -0.56
C GLY A 246 -23.12 8.54 -0.36
N ARG A 247 -22.41 8.03 -1.38
CA ARG A 247 -20.96 7.85 -1.32
C ARG A 247 -20.26 9.21 -1.32
N PHE A 248 -19.37 9.43 -0.35
CA PHE A 248 -18.46 10.58 -0.32
C PHE A 248 -17.10 10.16 0.26
N GLU A 249 -16.05 10.88 -0.10
CA GLU A 249 -14.69 10.73 0.40
C GLU A 249 -14.40 11.72 1.54
N ARG A 250 -13.39 11.45 2.38
CA ARG A 250 -13.00 12.30 3.51
C ARG A 250 -12.70 13.75 3.14
N THR A 251 -12.42 14.04 1.87
CA THR A 251 -12.16 15.39 1.35
C THR A 251 -13.38 16.09 0.79
N ASP A 252 -14.50 15.38 0.65
CA ASP A 252 -15.73 15.93 0.11
C ASP A 252 -16.51 16.65 1.21
N SER A 253 -17.12 17.77 0.85
CA SER A 253 -18.09 18.43 1.73
C SER A 253 -19.47 17.80 1.57
N VAL A 254 -20.14 17.52 2.68
CA VAL A 254 -21.43 16.81 2.68
C VAL A 254 -22.33 17.33 3.80
N SER A 255 -23.64 17.25 3.58
CA SER A 255 -24.65 17.49 4.61
C SER A 255 -25.73 16.43 4.57
N TYR A 256 -26.09 15.86 5.72
CA TYR A 256 -27.08 14.78 5.78
C TYR A 256 -27.81 14.76 7.11
N GLY A 257 -29.08 14.36 7.08
CA GLY A 257 -29.94 14.46 8.24
C GLY A 257 -31.41 14.22 7.93
N GLY A 258 -32.29 14.56 8.87
CA GLY A 258 -33.73 14.44 8.74
C GLY A 258 -34.45 14.70 10.06
N TRP A 259 -35.76 14.54 10.06
CA TRP A 259 -36.57 14.62 11.26
C TRP A 259 -36.54 13.29 12.00
N ILE A 260 -36.39 13.38 13.32
CA ILE A 260 -36.40 12.22 14.20
C ILE A 260 -37.19 12.49 15.48
N LYS A 261 -37.95 11.50 15.93
CA LYS A 261 -38.59 11.48 17.24
C LYS A 261 -38.24 10.19 17.97
N LEU A 262 -37.58 10.33 19.12
CA LEU A 262 -37.03 9.20 19.87
C LEU A 262 -37.83 8.92 21.14
N PRO A 263 -38.09 7.66 21.49
CA PRO A 263 -38.61 7.32 22.81
C PRO A 263 -37.55 7.59 23.89
N LYS A 264 -37.97 7.60 25.15
CA LYS A 264 -37.05 7.65 26.29
C LYS A 264 -36.05 6.47 26.22
N ASN A 265 -34.77 6.78 26.03
CA ASN A 265 -33.64 5.85 25.76
C ASN A 265 -33.51 5.32 24.33
N GLY A 266 -34.14 5.95 23.34
CA GLY A 266 -33.91 5.65 21.92
C GLY A 266 -32.43 5.78 21.54
N SER A 267 -31.94 4.83 20.75
CA SER A 267 -30.58 4.79 20.23
C SER A 267 -30.52 4.09 18.88
N GLY A 268 -29.47 4.36 18.11
CA GLY A 268 -29.21 3.78 16.79
C GLY A 268 -28.83 4.86 15.77
N ALA A 269 -28.60 4.45 14.53
CA ALA A 269 -28.21 5.38 13.47
C ALA A 269 -29.44 5.93 12.72
N LEU A 270 -29.54 7.25 12.61
CA LEU A 270 -30.54 7.90 11.73
C LEU A 270 -30.26 7.55 10.26
N LEU A 271 -29.01 7.77 9.85
CA LEU A 271 -28.50 7.49 8.51
C LEU A 271 -27.07 6.95 8.62
N ALA A 272 -26.72 5.90 7.89
CA ALA A 272 -25.35 5.38 7.87
C ALA A 272 -25.02 4.62 6.59
N ARG A 273 -23.77 4.75 6.14
CA ARG A 273 -23.14 3.88 5.15
C ARG A 273 -21.82 3.40 5.76
N MET A 274 -21.84 2.23 6.36
CA MET A 274 -20.77 1.76 7.24
C MET A 274 -20.49 0.27 7.03
N ASP A 275 -19.21 -0.10 7.06
CA ASP A 275 -18.76 -1.48 7.06
C ASP A 275 -18.21 -1.89 8.43
N ASP A 276 -19.10 -2.35 9.29
CA ASP A 276 -18.76 -2.90 10.61
C ASP A 276 -17.66 -3.97 10.54
N ALA A 277 -17.63 -4.78 9.48
CA ALA A 277 -16.65 -5.86 9.32
C ALA A 277 -15.27 -5.35 8.87
N ASN A 278 -15.20 -4.16 8.26
CA ASN A 278 -13.98 -3.52 7.80
C ASN A 278 -13.58 -2.37 8.73
N SER A 279 -13.45 -2.68 10.03
CA SER A 279 -13.08 -1.70 11.06
C SER A 279 -13.98 -0.46 11.11
N TYR A 280 -15.27 -0.64 10.84
CA TYR A 280 -16.25 0.45 10.75
C TYR A 280 -15.87 1.49 9.71
N ARG A 281 -15.36 1.11 8.53
CA ARG A 281 -15.10 2.09 7.47
C ARG A 281 -16.39 2.65 6.91
N GLY A 282 -16.51 3.98 6.84
CA GLY A 282 -17.70 4.67 6.35
C GLY A 282 -18.09 5.87 7.20
N TYR A 283 -19.37 6.21 7.20
CA TYR A 283 -19.89 7.32 7.99
C TYR A 283 -21.30 7.06 8.53
N ASP A 284 -21.71 7.83 9.54
CA ASP A 284 -23.08 7.82 10.07
C ASP A 284 -23.48 9.09 10.83
N CYS A 285 -24.76 9.13 11.19
CA CYS A 285 -25.30 9.94 12.29
C CYS A 285 -25.85 8.99 13.37
N LEU A 286 -24.97 8.56 14.28
CA LEU A 286 -25.36 7.71 15.41
C LEU A 286 -25.96 8.52 16.55
N ILE A 287 -27.00 7.99 17.18
CA ILE A 287 -27.58 8.52 18.41
C ILE A 287 -27.42 7.50 19.53
N SER A 288 -26.85 7.93 20.66
CA SER A 288 -26.63 7.09 21.84
C SER A 288 -27.02 7.84 23.10
N GLY A 289 -28.00 7.31 23.84
CA GLY A 289 -28.54 7.99 25.03
C GLY A 289 -29.12 9.38 24.72
N GLY A 290 -29.74 9.54 23.53
CA GLY A 290 -30.26 10.81 23.03
C GLY A 290 -29.20 11.81 22.54
N LYS A 291 -27.90 11.53 22.72
CA LYS A 291 -26.82 12.38 22.20
C LYS A 291 -26.47 11.99 20.77
N ILE A 292 -26.27 12.99 19.91
CA ILE A 292 -25.90 12.80 18.51
C ILE A 292 -24.37 12.70 18.43
N ALA A 293 -23.88 11.66 17.76
CA ALA A 293 -22.48 11.36 17.62
C ALA A 293 -22.17 10.86 16.20
N PRO A 294 -22.01 11.76 15.21
CA PRO A 294 -21.62 11.37 13.87
C PRO A 294 -20.20 10.80 13.86
N HIS A 295 -19.99 9.80 13.00
CA HIS A 295 -18.69 9.21 12.75
C HIS A 295 -18.32 9.33 11.28
N ILE A 296 -17.03 9.55 11.00
CA ILE A 296 -16.43 9.46 9.68
C ILE A 296 -15.12 8.68 9.84
N ILE A 297 -15.04 7.49 9.26
CA ILE A 297 -14.07 6.48 9.69
C ILE A 297 -13.39 5.84 8.47
N HIS A 298 -12.05 5.83 8.47
CA HIS A 298 -11.27 4.89 7.68
C HIS A 298 -11.08 3.56 8.43
N LYS A 299 -10.69 3.68 9.71
CA LYS A 299 -10.45 2.57 10.63
C LYS A 299 -10.68 3.01 12.08
N TRP A 300 -11.66 2.42 12.75
CA TRP A 300 -11.99 2.77 14.14
C TRP A 300 -11.10 2.04 15.17
N PRO A 301 -10.61 2.72 16.23
CA PRO A 301 -10.68 4.18 16.47
C PRO A 301 -9.49 4.96 15.89
N GLU A 302 -8.49 4.29 15.31
CA GLU A 302 -7.18 4.90 15.07
C GLU A 302 -7.15 5.98 13.98
N ASN A 303 -8.06 5.93 13.02
CA ASN A 303 -8.12 6.81 11.85
C ASN A 303 -9.59 7.18 11.58
N ALA A 304 -10.08 8.12 12.38
CA ALA A 304 -11.48 8.49 12.43
C ALA A 304 -11.69 9.93 12.92
N ILE A 305 -12.85 10.48 12.56
CA ILE A 305 -13.48 11.60 13.24
C ILE A 305 -14.67 11.06 14.02
N LYS A 306 -14.77 11.46 15.29
CA LYS A 306 -15.97 11.31 16.09
C LYS A 306 -16.13 12.53 17.00
N VAL A 307 -17.28 13.15 16.91
CA VAL A 307 -17.73 14.19 17.84
C VAL A 307 -19.01 13.73 18.53
N GLN A 308 -19.31 14.26 19.71
CA GLN A 308 -20.56 13.94 20.41
C GLN A 308 -21.17 15.17 21.08
N THR A 309 -22.47 15.39 20.86
CA THR A 309 -23.18 16.54 21.46
C THR A 309 -23.17 16.50 22.99
N LYS A 310 -23.05 17.67 23.61
CA LYS A 310 -23.14 17.82 25.08
C LYS A 310 -24.56 17.57 25.59
N LYS A 311 -25.54 18.07 24.82
CA LYS A 311 -26.97 17.92 25.07
C LYS A 311 -27.50 16.64 24.43
N ALA A 312 -28.60 16.13 24.98
CA ALA A 312 -29.38 15.06 24.41
C ALA A 312 -30.71 15.61 23.86
N LEU A 313 -31.24 14.95 22.83
CA LEU A 313 -32.57 15.22 22.29
C LEU A 313 -33.65 14.99 23.36
N GLU A 314 -34.72 15.79 23.32
CA GLU A 314 -35.86 15.57 24.20
C GLU A 314 -36.65 14.36 23.71
N ALA A 315 -37.04 13.49 24.64
CA ALA A 315 -37.81 12.30 24.30
C ALA A 315 -39.23 12.68 23.83
N ASP A 316 -39.76 11.87 22.91
CA ASP A 316 -41.12 11.95 22.38
C ASP A 316 -41.47 13.27 21.66
N LYS A 317 -40.44 14.03 21.24
CA LYS A 317 -40.57 15.23 20.41
C LYS A 317 -39.86 15.08 19.07
N TRP A 318 -40.41 15.71 18.04
CA TRP A 318 -39.78 15.83 16.73
C TRP A 318 -38.65 16.85 16.79
N HIS A 319 -37.48 16.43 16.36
CA HIS A 319 -36.31 17.28 16.19
C HIS A 319 -35.77 17.14 14.77
N HIS A 320 -35.41 18.26 14.15
CA HIS A 320 -34.68 18.25 12.88
C HIS A 320 -33.18 18.16 13.16
N VAL A 321 -32.56 17.04 12.79
CA VAL A 321 -31.13 16.81 12.99
C VAL A 321 -30.40 16.87 11.66
N MET A 322 -29.39 17.73 11.55
CA MET A 322 -28.55 17.84 10.36
C MET A 322 -27.07 17.85 10.75
N VAL A 323 -26.28 17.02 10.09
CA VAL A 323 -24.82 16.99 10.21
C VAL A 323 -24.22 17.56 8.95
N THR A 324 -23.32 18.52 9.09
CA THR A 324 -22.53 19.05 7.97
C THR A 324 -21.05 18.75 8.21
N TYR A 325 -20.34 18.42 7.15
CA TYR A 325 -18.90 18.14 7.17
C TYR A 325 -18.24 18.84 5.99
N ASP A 326 -17.16 19.58 6.25
CA ASP A 326 -16.51 20.44 5.27
C ASP A 326 -15.45 19.75 4.39
N GLY A 327 -15.11 18.49 4.66
CA GLY A 327 -14.05 17.77 3.93
C GLY A 327 -12.63 18.00 4.48
N SER A 328 -12.47 18.76 5.57
CA SER A 328 -11.16 19.10 6.15
C SER A 328 -10.39 17.90 6.70
N SER A 329 -11.03 16.73 6.84
CA SER A 329 -10.49 15.57 7.56
C SER A 329 -10.20 15.89 9.03
N LYS A 330 -10.89 16.88 9.60
CA LYS A 330 -10.80 17.28 11.01
C LYS A 330 -12.15 17.30 11.69
N ALA A 331 -12.16 17.00 12.98
CA ALA A 331 -13.36 17.09 13.83
C ALA A 331 -13.94 18.52 13.85
N ALA A 332 -13.08 19.54 13.78
CA ALA A 332 -13.50 20.94 13.66
C ALA A 332 -14.34 21.24 12.40
N GLY A 333 -14.22 20.40 11.37
CA GLY A 333 -15.02 20.48 10.16
C GLY A 333 -16.44 19.93 10.28
N VAL A 334 -16.79 19.28 11.40
CA VAL A 334 -18.13 18.73 11.65
C VAL A 334 -18.99 19.73 12.41
N THR A 335 -20.15 20.07 11.88
CA THR A 335 -21.16 20.86 12.59
C THR A 335 -22.44 20.03 12.75
N ILE A 336 -23.03 20.08 13.95
CA ILE A 336 -24.29 19.39 14.26
C ILE A 336 -25.33 20.45 14.56
N TYR A 337 -26.42 20.42 13.79
CA TYR A 337 -27.57 21.28 13.97
C TYR A 337 -28.74 20.46 14.51
N VAL A 338 -29.44 21.02 15.49
CA VAL A 338 -30.71 20.50 15.98
C VAL A 338 -31.72 21.63 15.97
N ASP A 339 -32.83 21.43 15.27
CA ASP A 339 -33.89 22.43 15.05
C ASP A 339 -33.36 23.74 14.45
N GLY A 340 -32.35 23.64 13.58
CA GLY A 340 -31.71 24.77 12.92
C GLY A 340 -30.61 25.45 13.74
N GLU A 341 -30.42 25.08 15.00
CA GLU A 341 -29.43 25.69 15.89
C GLU A 341 -28.18 24.79 16.06
N VAL A 342 -27.00 25.41 16.07
CA VAL A 342 -25.73 24.69 16.25
C VAL A 342 -25.61 24.17 17.68
N TRP A 343 -25.42 22.86 17.83
CA TRP A 343 -25.17 22.24 19.11
C TRP A 343 -23.68 22.03 19.36
N GLN A 344 -23.24 22.44 20.55
CA GLN A 344 -21.87 22.21 21.02
C GLN A 344 -21.63 20.72 21.29
N TRP A 345 -20.44 20.26 20.93
CA TRP A 345 -20.00 18.87 21.04
C TRP A 345 -18.57 18.77 21.59
N ASP A 346 -18.17 17.57 22.03
CA ASP A 346 -16.80 17.26 22.44
C ASP A 346 -16.15 16.32 21.40
N VAL A 347 -14.86 16.54 21.09
CA VAL A 347 -14.07 15.63 20.25
C VAL A 347 -13.83 14.34 21.00
N GLN A 348 -14.14 13.22 20.36
CA GLN A 348 -13.80 11.88 20.86
C GLN A 348 -12.65 11.26 20.07
N GLN A 349 -12.58 11.51 18.76
CA GLN A 349 -11.47 11.13 17.86
C GLN A 349 -11.31 12.18 16.74
N ASP A 350 -10.06 12.45 16.35
CA ASP A 350 -9.71 13.43 15.32
C ASP A 350 -8.36 13.09 14.64
N SER A 351 -8.31 11.93 13.99
CA SER A 351 -7.10 11.38 13.38
C SER A 351 -7.27 10.98 11.91
N LEU A 352 -8.37 11.40 11.26
CA LEU A 352 -8.71 10.96 9.92
C LEU A 352 -7.69 11.44 8.87
N SER A 353 -7.10 10.50 8.13
CA SER A 353 -6.11 10.77 7.07
C SER A 353 -6.32 9.96 5.79
N ASP A 354 -7.15 8.92 5.83
CA ASP A 354 -7.30 7.93 4.76
C ASP A 354 -8.75 7.74 4.34
N THR A 355 -8.96 7.01 3.23
CA THR A 355 -10.26 6.92 2.56
C THR A 355 -11.39 6.40 3.45
N VAL A 356 -12.57 7.01 3.37
CA VAL A 356 -13.78 6.56 4.11
C VAL A 356 -14.73 5.74 3.23
N ILE A 357 -14.36 5.55 1.96
CA ILE A 357 -15.20 4.86 0.99
C ILE A 357 -15.40 3.40 1.37
N THR A 358 -16.65 2.95 1.26
CA THR A 358 -17.07 1.55 1.46
C THR A 358 -18.08 1.11 0.40
N GLU A 359 -18.06 -0.18 0.07
CA GLU A 359 -18.99 -0.85 -0.87
C GLU A 359 -20.33 -1.23 -0.21
N LYS A 360 -20.52 -0.93 1.08
CA LYS A 360 -21.81 -1.14 1.77
C LYS A 360 -22.85 -0.12 1.32
N THR A 361 -24.13 -0.49 1.38
CA THR A 361 -25.24 0.38 1.02
C THR A 361 -25.51 1.45 2.07
N LEU A 362 -26.20 2.51 1.67
CA LEU A 362 -26.69 3.54 2.59
C LEU A 362 -27.99 3.08 3.24
N LEU A 363 -28.10 3.17 4.56
CA LEU A 363 -29.28 2.77 5.32
C LEU A 363 -29.89 3.95 6.09
N ILE A 364 -31.22 3.98 6.16
CA ILE A 364 -31.98 4.75 7.16
C ILE A 364 -32.33 3.82 8.32
N GLY A 365 -32.03 4.23 9.55
CA GLY A 365 -32.41 3.47 10.75
C GLY A 365 -31.44 2.36 11.18
N SER A 366 -30.23 2.29 10.62
CA SER A 366 -29.26 1.23 10.91
C SER A 366 -27.84 1.59 10.48
N ARG A 367 -26.82 1.06 11.17
CA ARG A 367 -25.38 1.14 10.80
C ARG A 367 -24.88 -0.10 10.02
N HIS A 368 -25.70 -1.14 9.89
CA HIS A 368 -25.40 -2.44 9.25
C HIS A 368 -24.28 -3.30 9.90
N PRO A 369 -24.61 -4.46 10.50
CA PRO A 369 -25.92 -4.86 11.00
C PRO A 369 -26.21 -4.27 12.39
N SER A 370 -25.26 -3.53 12.97
CA SER A 370 -25.36 -2.98 14.32
C SER A 370 -26.20 -1.69 14.40
N SER A 371 -26.40 -1.22 15.64
CA SER A 371 -26.92 0.13 15.94
C SER A 371 -28.26 0.44 15.27
N ARG A 372 -29.20 -0.51 15.32
CA ARG A 372 -30.55 -0.36 14.78
C ARG A 372 -31.32 0.69 15.57
N LEU A 373 -31.97 1.61 14.85
CA LEU A 373 -32.70 2.72 15.44
C LEU A 373 -34.05 2.28 16.00
N THR A 374 -34.37 2.77 17.19
CA THR A 374 -35.72 2.71 17.76
C THR A 374 -36.27 4.13 17.86
N GLY A 375 -37.31 4.46 17.10
CA GLY A 375 -37.89 5.80 17.00
C GLY A 375 -38.71 6.00 15.73
N GLU A 376 -39.16 7.23 15.49
CA GLU A 376 -39.87 7.65 14.28
C GLU A 376 -38.95 8.55 13.45
N VAL A 377 -38.92 8.36 12.13
CA VAL A 377 -38.12 9.16 11.20
C VAL A 377 -38.99 9.71 10.07
N ASP A 378 -38.70 10.94 9.66
CA ASP A 378 -39.43 11.70 8.64
C ASP A 378 -38.43 12.55 7.83
N ASP A 379 -38.72 12.81 6.56
CA ASP A 379 -38.02 13.77 5.69
C ASP A 379 -36.48 13.70 5.75
N VAL A 380 -35.92 12.53 5.41
CA VAL A 380 -34.46 12.28 5.40
C VAL A 380 -33.85 12.79 4.11
N ARG A 381 -32.76 13.56 4.23
CA ARG A 381 -32.12 14.28 3.13
C ARG A 381 -30.61 14.08 3.11
N PHE A 382 -30.03 14.12 1.93
CA PHE A 382 -28.59 14.09 1.70
C PHE A 382 -28.18 15.09 0.61
N TYR A 383 -27.13 15.86 0.88
CA TYR A 383 -26.56 16.88 0.02
C TYR A 383 -25.06 16.62 -0.16
N PRO A 384 -24.56 16.42 -1.39
CA PRO A 384 -23.13 16.29 -1.68
C PRO A 384 -22.44 17.66 -1.70
N ARG A 385 -22.79 18.53 -0.73
CA ARG A 385 -22.20 19.85 -0.49
C ARG A 385 -22.41 20.25 0.96
N LEU A 386 -21.65 21.26 1.39
CA LEU A 386 -21.87 21.90 2.68
C LEU A 386 -23.12 22.79 2.62
N LEU A 387 -24.05 22.59 3.55
CA LEU A 387 -25.15 23.52 3.80
C LEU A 387 -24.69 24.59 4.78
N SER A 388 -25.02 25.85 4.49
CA SER A 388 -24.85 26.96 5.42
C SER A 388 -25.80 26.84 6.62
N GLU A 389 -25.47 27.48 7.75
CA GLU A 389 -26.36 27.52 8.93
C GLU A 389 -27.77 27.98 8.54
N ALA A 390 -27.87 28.95 7.66
CA ALA A 390 -29.12 29.50 7.23
C ALA A 390 -29.91 28.46 6.37
N GLU A 391 -29.23 27.59 5.61
CA GLU A 391 -29.88 26.54 4.80
C GLU A 391 -30.40 25.43 5.69
N VAL A 392 -29.65 25.12 6.75
CA VAL A 392 -30.07 24.15 7.75
C VAL A 392 -31.22 24.70 8.59
N LYS A 393 -31.20 25.99 8.93
CA LYS A 393 -32.35 26.71 9.50
C LYS A 393 -33.56 26.58 8.58
N GLN A 394 -33.38 26.58 7.26
CA GLN A 394 -34.47 26.41 6.29
C GLN A 394 -35.11 25.06 6.33
N LEU A 395 -34.28 24.02 6.38
CA LEU A 395 -34.73 22.65 6.49
C LEU A 395 -35.44 22.41 7.83
N ALA A 396 -35.05 23.13 8.88
CA ALA A 396 -35.78 23.20 10.14
C ALA A 396 -37.00 24.17 10.10
N GLY A 397 -37.17 24.97 9.04
CA GLY A 397 -38.29 25.91 8.81
C GLY A 397 -37.99 27.39 8.45
N ALA A 398 -36.75 27.82 8.16
CA ALA A 398 -36.34 29.22 7.88
C ALA A 398 -35.28 29.45 6.75
N ASP A 399 -35.66 29.93 5.54
CA ASP A 399 -34.80 30.13 4.33
C ASP A 399 -33.41 30.77 4.58
N PRO A 400 -32.31 30.30 3.94
CA PRO A 400 -30.95 30.74 4.21
C PRO A 400 -30.60 32.18 3.89
N ILE A 401 -31.03 32.59 2.71
CA ILE A 401 -30.75 33.91 2.19
C ILE A 401 -31.92 34.82 2.54
N LEU A 402 -33.07 34.28 2.95
CA LEU A 402 -34.23 35.03 3.39
C LEU A 402 -33.93 36.04 4.50
N PRO A 403 -33.17 35.74 5.58
CA PRO A 403 -32.76 36.76 6.55
C PRO A 403 -31.98 37.90 5.89
N ILE A 404 -31.18 37.62 4.86
CA ILE A 404 -30.40 38.63 4.13
C ILE A 404 -31.29 39.40 3.14
N LEU A 405 -32.17 38.71 2.44
CA LEU A 405 -33.13 39.27 1.47
C LEU A 405 -34.26 40.06 2.13
N GLN A 406 -34.57 39.77 3.41
CA GLN A 406 -35.51 40.52 4.25
C GLN A 406 -34.94 41.84 4.76
N LEU A 407 -33.62 41.99 4.81
CA LEU A 407 -32.98 43.29 5.05
C LEU A 407 -33.12 44.15 3.78
N ALA A 408 -33.36 45.45 3.97
CA ALA A 408 -33.29 46.40 2.87
C ALA A 408 -31.89 46.36 2.24
N ALA A 409 -31.79 46.50 0.91
CA ALA A 409 -30.51 46.41 0.21
C ALA A 409 -29.42 47.37 0.75
N ALA A 410 -29.84 48.52 1.31
CA ALA A 410 -28.98 49.50 1.95
C ALA A 410 -28.39 49.03 3.30
N ASP A 411 -29.07 48.12 3.99
CA ASP A 411 -28.71 47.63 5.34
C ASP A 411 -27.86 46.35 5.31
N ARG A 412 -27.62 45.77 4.13
CA ARG A 412 -26.76 44.59 3.96
C ARG A 412 -25.29 44.96 4.10
N SER A 413 -24.57 44.21 4.94
CA SER A 413 -23.10 44.26 5.01
C SER A 413 -22.44 43.69 3.74
N ASP A 414 -21.17 44.02 3.52
CA ASP A 414 -20.41 43.51 2.37
C ASP A 414 -20.29 41.98 2.39
N THR A 415 -20.13 41.37 3.57
CA THR A 415 -20.12 39.92 3.73
C THR A 415 -21.46 39.29 3.32
N GLN A 416 -22.59 39.93 3.67
CA GLN A 416 -23.92 39.45 3.28
C GLN A 416 -24.17 39.58 1.78
N ARG A 417 -23.67 40.64 1.14
CA ARG A 417 -23.70 40.80 -0.33
C ARG A 417 -22.88 39.71 -1.01
N GLU A 418 -21.69 39.44 -0.49
CA GLU A 418 -20.82 38.38 -1.02
C GLU A 418 -21.45 36.99 -0.85
N THR A 419 -22.09 36.70 0.29
CA THR A 419 -22.83 35.45 0.50
C THR A 419 -23.98 35.27 -0.49
N LEU A 420 -24.75 36.33 -0.79
CA LEU A 420 -25.78 36.28 -1.82
C LEU A 420 -25.19 36.02 -3.21
N PHE A 421 -24.04 36.64 -3.50
CA PHE A 421 -23.40 36.51 -4.80
C PHE A 421 -22.80 35.12 -5.01
N ASP A 422 -22.11 34.58 -4.01
CA ASP A 422 -21.63 33.20 -4.00
C ASP A 422 -22.79 32.22 -4.10
N TYR A 423 -23.92 32.46 -3.41
CA TYR A 423 -25.10 31.63 -3.54
C TYR A 423 -25.63 31.62 -4.99
N TYR A 424 -25.74 32.80 -5.61
CA TYR A 424 -26.17 32.93 -7.00
C TYR A 424 -25.25 32.16 -7.97
N LEU A 425 -23.94 32.37 -7.86
CA LEU A 425 -22.94 31.71 -8.72
C LEU A 425 -23.02 30.18 -8.61
N ASN A 426 -23.20 29.65 -7.40
CA ASN A 426 -23.18 28.20 -7.17
C ASN A 426 -24.52 27.51 -7.41
N ASN A 427 -25.66 28.22 -7.34
CA ASN A 427 -26.99 27.60 -7.39
C ASN A 427 -27.85 28.04 -8.59
N VAL A 428 -27.54 29.18 -9.22
CA VAL A 428 -28.38 29.80 -10.26
C VAL A 428 -27.62 30.00 -11.56
N ASP A 429 -26.36 30.43 -11.49
CA ASP A 429 -25.56 30.74 -12.67
C ASP A 429 -25.08 29.47 -13.40
N ALA A 430 -25.80 29.07 -14.46
CA ALA A 430 -25.53 27.83 -15.19
C ALA A 430 -24.11 27.78 -15.79
N GLU A 431 -23.57 28.92 -16.25
CA GLU A 431 -22.22 28.98 -16.82
C GLU A 431 -21.15 28.76 -15.75
N TYR A 432 -21.26 29.42 -14.60
CA TYR A 432 -20.38 29.21 -13.45
C TYR A 432 -20.47 27.78 -12.92
N GLN A 433 -21.66 27.20 -12.84
CA GLN A 433 -21.85 25.79 -12.44
C GLN A 433 -21.17 24.81 -13.41
N MET A 434 -21.27 25.04 -14.72
CA MET A 434 -20.58 24.23 -15.73
C MET A 434 -19.06 24.32 -15.59
N LEU A 435 -18.52 25.54 -15.44
CA LEU A 435 -17.08 25.77 -15.24
C LEU A 435 -16.56 25.14 -13.95
N SER A 436 -17.32 25.25 -12.85
CA SER A 436 -16.98 24.64 -11.56
C SER A 436 -16.97 23.11 -11.66
N LYS A 437 -17.93 22.51 -12.39
CA LYS A 437 -17.93 21.08 -12.68
C LYS A 437 -16.74 20.65 -13.54
N GLU A 438 -16.38 21.45 -14.55
CA GLU A 438 -15.18 21.25 -15.38
C GLU A 438 -13.91 21.25 -14.52
N GLN A 439 -13.74 22.25 -13.66
CA GLN A 439 -12.61 22.36 -12.71
C GLN A 439 -12.52 21.14 -11.79
N ASN A 440 -13.63 20.72 -11.19
CA ASN A 440 -13.67 19.56 -10.30
C ASN A 440 -13.32 18.26 -11.04
N GLY A 441 -13.79 18.09 -12.28
CA GLY A 441 -13.42 16.97 -13.15
C GLY A 441 -11.92 16.95 -13.46
N LEU A 442 -11.32 18.11 -13.75
CA LEU A 442 -9.88 18.24 -13.99
C LEU A 442 -9.05 17.99 -12.72
N ARG A 443 -9.50 18.47 -11.56
CA ARG A 443 -8.87 18.17 -10.26
C ARG A 443 -8.89 16.68 -9.95
N GLN A 444 -10.01 16.00 -10.23
CA GLN A 444 -10.07 14.54 -10.06
C GLN A 444 -9.08 13.82 -10.99
N GLN A 445 -8.98 14.25 -12.26
CA GLN A 445 -7.98 13.72 -13.19
C GLN A 445 -6.56 13.97 -12.70
N GLN A 446 -6.26 15.17 -12.18
CA GLN A 446 -4.97 15.49 -11.59
C GLN A 446 -4.64 14.55 -10.42
N ILE A 447 -5.60 14.30 -9.52
CA ILE A 447 -5.46 13.36 -8.40
C ILE A 447 -5.14 11.94 -8.90
N GLU A 448 -5.84 11.46 -9.93
CA GLU A 448 -5.57 10.13 -10.50
C GLU A 448 -4.19 10.03 -11.18
N LEU A 449 -3.72 11.13 -11.77
CA LEU A 449 -2.40 11.21 -12.42
C LEU A 449 -1.24 11.24 -11.43
N VAL A 450 -1.43 11.83 -10.24
CA VAL A 450 -0.38 11.87 -9.20
C VAL A 450 -0.33 10.61 -8.34
N LYS A 451 -1.32 9.70 -8.44
CA LYS A 451 -1.27 8.41 -7.72
C LYS A 451 -0.02 7.62 -8.13
N PRO A 452 0.74 7.09 -7.15
CA PRO A 452 1.94 6.33 -7.45
C PRO A 452 1.61 5.05 -8.23
N LEU A 453 2.51 4.65 -9.10
CA LEU A 453 2.48 3.38 -9.83
C LEU A 453 2.50 2.20 -8.86
N THR A 454 3.36 2.29 -7.85
CA THR A 454 3.48 1.30 -6.77
C THR A 454 4.25 1.91 -5.61
N THR A 455 4.41 1.14 -4.53
CA THR A 455 5.25 1.50 -3.41
C THR A 455 6.36 0.47 -3.26
N VAL A 456 7.51 0.88 -2.73
CA VAL A 456 8.65 0.00 -2.44
C VAL A 456 9.08 0.22 -1.00
N MET A 457 9.23 -0.85 -0.22
CA MET A 457 9.82 -0.71 1.12
C MET A 457 11.29 -0.37 1.00
N ILE A 458 11.72 0.64 1.75
CA ILE A 458 13.13 1.06 1.87
C ILE A 458 13.55 0.99 3.33
N MET A 459 14.82 1.21 3.63
CA MET A 459 15.32 1.16 5.02
C MET A 459 14.94 2.41 5.82
N SER A 460 15.12 3.61 5.26
CA SER A 460 14.91 4.94 5.86
C SER A 460 15.30 5.04 7.33
N ASP A 461 16.47 5.62 7.59
CA ASP A 461 16.98 5.77 8.95
C ASP A 461 16.16 6.78 9.75
N MET A 462 16.03 6.54 11.06
CA MET A 462 15.41 7.47 11.99
C MET A 462 16.27 8.73 12.13
N ALA A 463 15.62 9.90 12.24
CA ALA A 463 16.31 11.17 12.50
C ALA A 463 17.19 11.12 13.77
N LYS A 464 16.75 10.36 14.79
CA LYS A 464 17.57 10.01 15.95
C LYS A 464 17.75 8.48 15.98
N PRO A 465 18.96 7.97 15.74
CA PRO A 465 19.29 6.55 15.87
C PRO A 465 18.96 5.98 17.26
N ARG A 466 18.59 4.70 17.31
CA ARG A 466 18.44 3.98 18.58
C ARG A 466 19.81 3.69 19.18
N ASP A 467 19.87 3.71 20.50
CA ASP A 467 21.02 3.17 21.21
C ASP A 467 21.09 1.65 21.02
N THR A 468 22.29 1.14 20.74
CA THR A 468 22.53 -0.30 20.60
C THR A 468 23.28 -0.80 21.83
N PHE A 469 22.69 -1.78 22.50
CA PHE A 469 23.30 -2.48 23.63
C PHE A 469 23.55 -3.93 23.23
N MET A 470 24.64 -4.50 23.73
CA MET A 470 24.84 -5.95 23.62
C MET A 470 23.70 -6.68 24.36
N LEU A 471 23.18 -7.77 23.79
CA LEU A 471 22.11 -8.54 24.42
C LEU A 471 22.66 -9.78 25.10
N SER A 472 22.15 -10.09 26.29
CA SER A 472 22.50 -11.31 27.00
C SER A 472 21.97 -12.53 26.24
N ARG A 473 22.89 -13.32 25.67
CA ARG A 473 22.58 -14.47 24.81
C ARG A 473 21.62 -14.13 23.65
N GLY A 474 21.74 -12.94 23.08
CA GLY A 474 20.93 -12.55 21.92
C GLY A 474 19.47 -12.23 22.21
N ARG A 475 19.03 -12.25 23.48
CA ARG A 475 17.62 -12.06 23.86
C ARG A 475 17.19 -10.61 23.74
N TYR A 476 16.13 -10.35 22.98
CA TYR A 476 15.59 -9.00 22.76
C TYR A 476 15.19 -8.29 24.07
N ASP A 477 14.74 -9.03 25.07
CA ASP A 477 14.25 -8.53 26.37
C ASP A 477 15.35 -8.42 27.44
N ALA A 478 16.61 -8.72 27.09
CA ALA A 478 17.74 -8.70 28.03
C ALA A 478 18.93 -7.88 27.50
N PRO A 479 18.77 -6.57 27.22
CA PRO A 479 19.89 -5.69 26.95
C PRO A 479 20.81 -5.59 28.18
N THR A 480 22.12 -5.62 27.93
CA THR A 480 23.14 -5.38 28.96
C THR A 480 23.36 -3.87 29.15
N ASP A 481 24.20 -3.48 30.11
CA ASP A 481 24.67 -2.11 30.30
C ASP A 481 25.76 -1.69 29.31
N HIS A 482 26.25 -2.62 28.48
CA HIS A 482 27.30 -2.38 27.51
C HIS A 482 26.74 -1.81 26.20
N LYS A 483 26.81 -0.47 26.06
CA LYS A 483 26.44 0.26 24.85
C LYS A 483 27.56 0.22 23.81
N VAL A 484 27.21 -0.04 22.56
CA VAL A 484 28.16 -0.03 21.42
C VAL A 484 27.75 0.98 20.36
N ALA A 485 28.74 1.48 19.62
CA ALA A 485 28.54 2.30 18.42
C ALA A 485 28.68 1.45 17.15
N ALA A 486 28.18 1.97 16.03
CA ALA A 486 28.33 1.31 14.74
C ALA A 486 29.81 1.15 14.36
N GLY A 487 30.18 -0.04 13.90
CA GLY A 487 31.56 -0.37 13.56
C GLY A 487 31.70 -1.73 12.88
N THR A 488 32.84 -1.94 12.24
CA THR A 488 33.19 -3.17 11.51
C THR A 488 33.99 -4.12 12.39
N PRO A 489 34.01 -5.44 12.09
CA PRO A 489 34.74 -6.42 12.88
C PRO A 489 36.25 -6.15 12.89
N ALA A 490 36.90 -6.24 14.06
CA ALA A 490 38.33 -5.93 14.23
C ALA A 490 39.30 -6.82 13.42
N ILE A 491 38.85 -7.99 12.95
CA ILE A 491 39.64 -8.87 12.05
C ILE A 491 39.79 -8.27 10.64
N LEU A 492 38.90 -7.37 10.23
CA LEU A 492 38.93 -6.71 8.93
C LEU A 492 39.55 -5.32 9.04
N PRO A 493 40.03 -4.72 7.92
CA PRO A 493 40.50 -3.35 7.93
C PRO A 493 39.45 -2.40 8.53
N PRO A 494 39.87 -1.42 9.35
CA PRO A 494 38.94 -0.43 9.90
C PRO A 494 38.32 0.41 8.78
N MET A 495 37.20 1.06 9.06
CA MET A 495 36.63 2.05 8.15
C MET A 495 37.60 3.22 7.97
N SER A 496 37.82 3.65 6.72
CA SER A 496 38.67 4.79 6.39
C SER A 496 38.16 6.10 7.02
N GLU A 497 39.09 7.01 7.32
CA GLU A 497 38.80 8.33 7.91
C GLU A 497 37.83 9.14 7.02
N GLY A 498 36.83 9.77 7.64
CA GLY A 498 35.83 10.58 6.94
C GLY A 498 34.58 9.83 6.45
N MET A 499 34.55 8.49 6.52
CA MET A 499 33.33 7.73 6.25
C MET A 499 32.29 7.98 7.36
N PRO A 500 30.99 8.15 7.01
CA PRO A 500 29.95 8.33 8.01
C PRO A 500 29.72 7.02 8.79
N SER A 501 29.50 7.10 10.10
CA SER A 501 29.21 5.94 10.95
C SER A 501 27.75 5.44 10.80
N ASN A 502 27.29 5.26 9.57
CA ASN A 502 25.94 4.80 9.21
C ASN A 502 25.99 3.78 8.06
N ARG A 503 24.83 3.35 7.54
CA ARG A 503 24.76 2.35 6.45
C ARG A 503 25.51 2.78 5.19
N LEU A 504 25.56 4.08 4.88
CA LEU A 504 26.29 4.57 3.71
C LEU A 504 27.80 4.35 3.88
N GLY A 505 28.35 4.64 5.05
CA GLY A 505 29.76 4.37 5.33
C GLY A 505 30.08 2.87 5.37
N LEU A 506 29.19 2.06 5.95
CA LEU A 506 29.33 0.58 5.87
C LEU A 506 29.38 0.12 4.41
N ALA A 507 28.48 0.65 3.56
CA ALA A 507 28.42 0.27 2.17
C ALA A 507 29.65 0.74 1.38
N GLN A 508 30.22 1.91 1.70
CA GLN A 508 31.48 2.40 1.12
C GLN A 508 32.67 1.54 1.56
N TRP A 509 32.73 1.19 2.85
CA TRP A 509 33.80 0.35 3.41
C TRP A 509 33.90 -1.04 2.76
N LEU A 510 32.77 -1.63 2.36
CA LEU A 510 32.77 -2.91 1.63
C LEU A 510 33.55 -2.84 0.31
N PHE A 511 33.73 -1.66 -0.26
CA PHE A 511 34.42 -1.44 -1.53
C PHE A 511 35.69 -0.60 -1.36
N ASP A 512 36.19 -0.46 -0.13
CA ASP A 512 37.50 0.13 0.14
C ASP A 512 38.60 -0.67 -0.56
N ASP A 513 39.66 0.02 -1.02
CA ASP A 513 40.75 -0.59 -1.77
C ASP A 513 41.52 -1.63 -0.94
N GLU A 514 41.56 -1.45 0.38
CA GLU A 514 42.20 -2.38 1.31
C GLU A 514 41.27 -3.55 1.72
N HIS A 515 39.99 -3.54 1.33
CA HIS A 515 39.03 -4.55 1.79
C HIS A 515 39.25 -5.91 1.09
N PRO A 516 39.56 -7.01 1.84
CA PRO A 516 40.06 -8.24 1.21
C PRO A 516 38.96 -9.17 0.68
N LEU A 517 37.71 -9.06 1.14
CA LEU A 517 36.71 -10.12 0.89
C LEU A 517 35.77 -9.84 -0.28
N THR A 518 35.21 -8.64 -0.38
CA THR A 518 34.09 -8.31 -1.28
C THR A 518 34.29 -8.76 -2.73
N ALA A 519 35.45 -8.45 -3.33
CA ALA A 519 35.75 -8.85 -4.71
C ALA A 519 35.86 -10.37 -4.85
N ARG A 520 36.54 -11.06 -3.92
CA ARG A 520 36.71 -12.51 -3.92
C ARG A 520 35.37 -13.23 -3.78
N VAL A 521 34.53 -12.76 -2.85
CA VAL A 521 33.19 -13.31 -2.61
C VAL A 521 32.30 -13.14 -3.85
N ALA A 522 32.28 -11.95 -4.45
CA ALA A 522 31.48 -11.67 -5.64
C ALA A 522 31.91 -12.54 -6.84
N VAL A 523 33.21 -12.58 -7.13
CA VAL A 523 33.77 -13.39 -8.22
C VAL A 523 33.51 -14.89 -8.00
N ASN A 524 33.71 -15.38 -6.77
CA ASN A 524 33.46 -16.78 -6.44
C ASN A 524 31.99 -17.18 -6.73
N ARG A 525 31.05 -16.26 -6.53
CA ARG A 525 29.64 -16.49 -6.85
C ARG A 525 29.34 -16.46 -8.34
N TYR A 526 29.92 -15.54 -9.10
CA TYR A 526 29.81 -15.58 -10.57
C TYR A 526 30.39 -16.87 -11.13
N TRP A 527 31.54 -17.30 -10.60
CA TRP A 527 32.12 -18.59 -10.92
C TRP A 527 31.18 -19.75 -10.58
N GLN A 528 30.61 -19.77 -9.36
CA GLN A 528 29.63 -20.76 -8.94
C GLN A 528 28.40 -20.81 -9.84
N MET A 529 27.89 -19.66 -10.30
CA MET A 529 26.74 -19.59 -11.20
C MET A 529 27.03 -20.29 -12.54
N LEU A 530 28.25 -20.17 -13.06
CA LEU A 530 28.64 -20.69 -14.37
C LEU A 530 29.14 -22.15 -14.31
N PHE A 531 29.89 -22.51 -13.27
CA PHE A 531 30.47 -23.85 -13.10
C PHE A 531 29.65 -24.76 -12.18
N GLY A 532 28.64 -24.22 -11.51
CA GLY A 532 27.84 -24.92 -10.52
C GLY A 532 28.52 -25.09 -9.17
N ARG A 533 29.81 -24.77 -9.04
CA ARG A 533 30.58 -24.82 -7.80
C ARG A 533 31.54 -23.64 -7.78
N GLY A 534 31.66 -22.95 -6.64
CA GLY A 534 32.66 -21.89 -6.46
C GLY A 534 34.08 -22.43 -6.40
N LEU A 535 35.07 -21.57 -6.64
CA LEU A 535 36.48 -21.84 -6.33
C LEU A 535 36.63 -22.10 -4.82
N VAL A 536 35.94 -21.31 -4.00
CA VAL A 536 35.59 -21.61 -2.61
C VAL A 536 34.20 -22.25 -2.62
N ASN A 537 34.10 -23.49 -2.15
CA ASN A 537 32.85 -24.27 -2.25
C ASN A 537 31.84 -23.98 -1.12
N THR A 538 32.25 -23.22 -0.11
CA THR A 538 31.44 -22.61 0.95
C THR A 538 31.22 -21.12 0.64
N PRO A 539 30.31 -20.74 -0.29
CA PRO A 539 30.13 -19.34 -0.71
C PRO A 539 29.58 -18.41 0.40
N ASP A 540 29.14 -19.00 1.51
CA ASP A 540 28.66 -18.39 2.74
C ASP A 540 29.71 -18.31 3.86
N ASP A 541 30.86 -18.98 3.70
CA ASP A 541 31.91 -19.03 4.71
C ASP A 541 33.32 -19.05 4.06
N PHE A 542 33.98 -17.89 4.09
CA PHE A 542 35.38 -17.64 3.75
C PHE A 542 36.28 -17.59 5.00
N GLY A 543 35.71 -17.83 6.18
CA GLY A 543 36.42 -17.92 7.43
C GLY A 543 37.12 -19.27 7.61
N SER A 544 37.51 -19.55 8.84
CA SER A 544 38.30 -20.71 9.24
C SER A 544 37.58 -22.05 9.10
N GLN A 545 36.24 -22.06 8.99
CA GLN A 545 35.44 -23.26 8.72
C GLN A 545 35.08 -23.42 7.23
N GLY A 546 35.41 -22.43 6.41
CA GLY A 546 35.24 -22.47 4.96
C GLY A 546 36.21 -23.43 4.25
N ASP A 547 35.84 -23.86 3.05
CA ASP A 547 36.74 -24.57 2.15
C ASP A 547 37.82 -23.62 1.63
N PHE A 548 39.09 -24.05 1.63
CA PHE A 548 40.14 -23.34 0.90
C PHE A 548 39.81 -23.25 -0.60
N PRO A 549 40.16 -22.14 -1.28
CA PRO A 549 39.97 -22.03 -2.71
C PRO A 549 40.75 -23.13 -3.44
N THR A 550 40.11 -23.80 -4.40
CA THR A 550 40.78 -24.82 -5.21
C THR A 550 41.90 -24.23 -6.08
N HIS A 551 41.75 -22.97 -6.49
CA HIS A 551 42.71 -22.21 -7.30
C HIS A 551 42.88 -20.80 -6.69
N PRO A 552 43.71 -20.62 -5.65
CA PRO A 552 43.84 -19.35 -4.93
C PRO A 552 44.32 -18.21 -5.83
N GLU A 553 45.37 -18.43 -6.62
CA GLU A 553 45.92 -17.41 -7.52
C GLU A 553 44.92 -16.96 -8.59
N LEU A 554 44.07 -17.88 -9.08
CA LEU A 554 43.01 -17.54 -10.03
C LEU A 554 41.92 -16.69 -9.37
N LEU A 555 41.52 -17.03 -8.15
CA LEU A 555 40.54 -16.25 -7.39
C LEU A 555 41.05 -14.83 -7.15
N ASP A 556 42.31 -14.70 -6.73
CA ASP A 556 42.94 -13.40 -6.50
C ASP A 556 43.04 -12.59 -7.79
N TRP A 557 43.49 -13.21 -8.88
CA TRP A 557 43.59 -12.53 -10.17
C TRP A 557 42.22 -12.02 -10.66
N LEU A 558 41.18 -12.87 -10.60
CA LEU A 558 39.83 -12.46 -10.98
C LEU A 558 39.27 -11.37 -10.06
N ALA A 559 39.54 -11.42 -8.75
CA ALA A 559 39.09 -10.41 -7.80
C ALA A 559 39.72 -9.04 -8.07
N VAL A 560 41.04 -9.00 -8.30
CA VAL A 560 41.77 -7.76 -8.67
C VAL A 560 41.27 -7.23 -10.01
N ASP A 561 41.17 -8.10 -11.03
CA ASP A 561 40.65 -7.73 -12.36
C ASP A 561 39.22 -7.18 -12.31
N PHE A 562 38.37 -7.73 -11.43
CA PHE A 562 37.00 -7.23 -11.25
C PHE A 562 36.98 -5.81 -10.70
N ARG A 563 37.77 -5.55 -9.64
CA ARG A 563 37.90 -4.22 -9.04
C ARG A 563 38.49 -3.22 -10.02
N GLU A 564 39.64 -3.52 -10.61
CA GLU A 564 40.39 -2.61 -11.50
C GLU A 564 39.66 -2.30 -12.81
N SER A 565 38.76 -3.19 -13.25
CA SER A 565 37.89 -2.91 -14.40
C SER A 565 36.67 -2.05 -14.08
N GLY A 566 36.64 -1.42 -12.89
CA GLY A 566 35.53 -0.59 -12.43
C GLY A 566 34.29 -1.42 -12.10
N TRP A 567 34.49 -2.59 -11.47
CA TRP A 567 33.41 -3.46 -11.01
C TRP A 567 32.45 -3.89 -12.12
N ASN A 568 32.99 -4.11 -13.32
CA ASN A 568 32.23 -4.38 -14.54
C ASN A 568 31.77 -5.85 -14.64
N ILE A 569 30.49 -6.10 -14.31
CA ILE A 569 29.91 -7.45 -14.22
C ILE A 569 29.92 -8.16 -15.58
N LYS A 570 29.44 -7.50 -16.65
CA LYS A 570 29.38 -8.13 -17.98
C LYS A 570 30.76 -8.46 -18.52
N ARG A 571 31.78 -7.62 -18.27
CA ARG A 571 33.18 -7.91 -18.61
C ARG A 571 33.68 -9.13 -17.85
N MET A 572 33.47 -9.19 -16.53
CA MET A 572 33.87 -10.35 -15.72
C MET A 572 33.22 -11.64 -16.23
N LEU A 573 31.91 -11.63 -16.45
CA LEU A 573 31.20 -12.79 -17.02
C LEU A 573 31.76 -13.17 -18.40
N LYS A 574 32.01 -12.18 -19.28
CA LYS A 574 32.62 -12.40 -20.60
C LYS A 574 34.00 -13.06 -20.48
N ASN A 575 34.86 -12.57 -19.58
CA ASN A 575 36.19 -13.14 -19.33
C ASN A 575 36.08 -14.62 -18.95
N ILE A 576 35.15 -14.97 -18.05
CA ILE A 576 34.93 -16.36 -17.62
C ILE A 576 34.40 -17.22 -18.76
N VAL A 577 33.31 -16.82 -19.44
CA VAL A 577 32.66 -17.67 -20.46
C VAL A 577 33.46 -17.79 -21.76
N MET A 578 34.38 -16.86 -22.03
CA MET A 578 35.29 -16.93 -23.17
C MET A 578 36.58 -17.71 -22.87
N SER A 579 36.82 -18.09 -21.61
CA SER A 579 37.98 -18.88 -21.22
C SER A 579 38.00 -20.27 -21.88
N HIS A 580 39.20 -20.82 -22.08
CA HIS A 580 39.34 -22.22 -22.50
C HIS A 580 38.63 -23.16 -21.53
N THR A 581 38.79 -22.91 -20.22
CA THR A 581 38.23 -23.71 -19.12
C THR A 581 36.71 -23.86 -19.20
N TYR A 582 35.97 -22.77 -19.43
CA TYR A 582 34.51 -22.81 -19.58
C TYR A 582 34.07 -23.54 -20.85
N ARG A 583 34.86 -23.42 -21.93
CA ARG A 583 34.56 -23.99 -23.25
C ARG A 583 34.98 -25.46 -23.42
N GLN A 584 35.54 -26.08 -22.38
CA GLN A 584 35.90 -27.50 -22.41
C GLN A 584 34.68 -28.40 -22.64
N SER A 585 34.90 -29.58 -23.23
CA SER A 585 33.85 -30.60 -23.35
C SER A 585 33.44 -31.14 -21.97
N SER A 586 32.15 -31.37 -21.76
CA SER A 586 31.62 -32.02 -20.55
C SER A 586 31.66 -33.55 -20.60
N ARG A 587 32.22 -34.13 -21.67
CA ARG A 587 32.39 -35.58 -21.82
C ARG A 587 33.32 -36.12 -20.73
N VAL A 588 32.86 -37.13 -19.99
CA VAL A 588 33.63 -37.78 -18.92
C VAL A 588 34.23 -39.08 -19.47
N THR A 589 35.55 -39.21 -19.48
CA THR A 589 36.24 -40.49 -19.72
C THR A 589 36.57 -41.17 -18.39
N PRO A 590 36.82 -42.50 -18.35
CA PRO A 590 37.23 -43.18 -17.12
C PRO A 590 38.44 -42.55 -16.43
N GLU A 591 39.42 -42.09 -17.20
CA GLU A 591 40.64 -41.46 -16.69
C GLU A 591 40.35 -40.10 -16.05
N LEU A 592 39.49 -39.28 -16.68
CA LEU A 592 39.06 -37.99 -16.12
C LEU A 592 38.22 -38.17 -14.85
N TRP A 593 37.37 -39.20 -14.81
CA TRP A 593 36.58 -39.53 -13.63
C TRP A 593 37.46 -39.97 -12.45
N GLN A 594 38.48 -40.80 -12.70
CA GLN A 594 39.40 -41.25 -11.66
C GLN A 594 40.25 -40.09 -11.11
N ARG A 595 40.69 -39.16 -11.97
CA ARG A 595 41.55 -38.04 -11.57
C ARG A 595 40.79 -36.91 -10.87
N ASP A 596 39.57 -36.64 -11.30
CA ASP A 596 38.78 -35.51 -10.81
C ASP A 596 37.28 -35.84 -10.80
N PRO A 597 36.82 -36.75 -9.91
CA PRO A 597 35.43 -37.23 -9.93
C PRO A 597 34.41 -36.10 -9.72
N GLU A 598 34.75 -35.10 -8.90
CA GLU A 598 33.89 -33.95 -8.60
C GLU A 598 34.08 -32.74 -9.54
N ASN A 599 34.98 -32.84 -10.53
CA ASN A 599 35.38 -31.73 -11.40
C ASN A 599 35.94 -30.51 -10.65
N ARG A 600 36.61 -30.72 -9.50
CA ARG A 600 37.21 -29.68 -8.66
C ARG A 600 38.45 -29.05 -9.30
N LEU A 601 39.19 -29.82 -10.08
CA LEU A 601 40.38 -29.40 -10.83
C LEU A 601 40.02 -28.87 -12.22
N LEU A 602 38.72 -28.79 -12.54
CA LEU A 602 38.21 -28.26 -13.79
C LEU A 602 38.74 -29.02 -15.01
N ALA A 603 38.95 -30.34 -14.86
CA ALA A 603 39.50 -31.20 -15.90
C ALA A 603 38.56 -31.40 -17.11
N ARG A 604 37.31 -30.93 -17.00
CA ARG A 604 36.27 -30.98 -18.03
C ARG A 604 35.25 -29.85 -17.86
N GLY A 605 34.44 -29.62 -18.89
CA GLY A 605 33.34 -28.67 -18.86
C GLY A 605 32.29 -29.01 -17.80
N ALA A 606 31.78 -28.00 -17.09
CA ALA A 606 30.79 -28.20 -16.05
C ALA A 606 29.46 -28.72 -16.62
N ARG A 607 28.87 -29.72 -15.96
CA ARG A 607 27.53 -30.25 -16.28
C ARG A 607 26.73 -30.43 -15.00
N PHE A 608 25.63 -29.73 -14.88
CA PHE A 608 24.74 -29.79 -13.72
C PHE A 608 23.30 -29.44 -14.11
N ARG A 609 22.34 -29.83 -13.27
CA ARG A 609 20.92 -29.51 -13.47
C ARG A 609 20.69 -28.00 -13.34
N LEU A 610 19.94 -27.41 -14.27
CA LEU A 610 19.48 -26.02 -14.19
C LEU A 610 18.54 -25.80 -12.99
N GLN A 611 18.47 -24.57 -12.51
CA GLN A 611 17.54 -24.17 -11.45
C GLN A 611 16.08 -24.26 -11.92
N GLY A 612 15.12 -24.45 -11.00
CA GLY A 612 13.70 -24.62 -11.35
C GLY A 612 13.12 -23.53 -12.23
N GLU A 613 13.48 -22.27 -11.96
CA GLU A 613 13.07 -21.11 -12.76
C GLU A 613 13.59 -21.22 -14.20
N PHE A 614 14.83 -21.67 -14.38
CA PHE A 614 15.46 -21.81 -15.69
C PHE A 614 14.92 -23.01 -16.46
N ILE A 615 14.56 -24.10 -15.78
CA ILE A 615 13.91 -25.25 -16.42
C ILE A 615 12.58 -24.82 -17.03
N ARG A 616 11.75 -24.08 -16.28
CA ARG A 616 10.48 -23.55 -16.79
C ARG A 616 10.71 -22.54 -17.92
N ASP A 617 11.60 -21.56 -17.73
CA ASP A 617 11.84 -20.52 -18.73
C ASP A 617 12.42 -21.10 -20.03
N GLN A 618 13.27 -22.12 -19.95
CA GLN A 618 13.78 -22.84 -21.12
C GLN A 618 12.67 -23.57 -21.86
N ALA A 619 11.79 -24.28 -21.15
CA ALA A 619 10.65 -24.97 -21.77
C ALA A 619 9.76 -23.99 -22.56
N LEU A 620 9.46 -22.83 -21.97
CA LEU A 620 8.70 -21.76 -22.63
C LEU A 620 9.44 -21.17 -23.84
N ALA A 621 10.75 -20.97 -23.74
CA ALA A 621 11.56 -20.38 -24.79
C ALA A 621 11.61 -21.29 -26.02
N VAL A 622 11.97 -22.57 -25.83
CA VAL A 622 12.08 -23.53 -26.94
C VAL A 622 10.71 -23.80 -27.58
N SER A 623 9.62 -23.77 -26.81
CA SER A 623 8.27 -23.95 -27.34
C SER A 623 7.70 -22.71 -28.03
N GLY A 624 8.41 -21.58 -28.04
CA GLY A 624 7.93 -20.31 -28.59
C GLY A 624 6.75 -19.71 -27.81
N LEU A 625 6.61 -20.06 -26.53
CA LEU A 625 5.55 -19.52 -25.65
C LEU A 625 6.03 -18.36 -24.80
N LEU A 626 7.35 -18.26 -24.55
CA LEU A 626 7.90 -17.29 -23.61
C LEU A 626 7.51 -15.86 -23.97
N ASN A 627 6.85 -15.18 -23.02
CA ASN A 627 6.67 -13.73 -23.07
C ASN A 627 7.89 -13.04 -22.45
N ASP A 628 8.60 -12.26 -23.26
CA ASP A 628 9.83 -11.56 -22.90
C ASP A 628 9.62 -10.15 -22.33
N ARG A 629 8.36 -9.71 -22.17
CA ARG A 629 8.02 -8.43 -21.53
C ARG A 629 8.70 -8.32 -20.18
N MET A 630 9.47 -7.24 -20.02
CA MET A 630 10.21 -6.94 -18.80
C MET A 630 9.40 -6.00 -17.89
N GLY A 631 9.54 -6.19 -16.59
CA GLY A 631 8.92 -5.39 -15.55
C GLY A 631 7.42 -5.60 -15.33
N GLY A 632 6.85 -4.90 -14.35
CA GLY A 632 5.44 -4.92 -13.96
C GLY A 632 5.12 -5.91 -12.83
N PRO A 633 3.87 -5.97 -12.35
CA PRO A 633 3.49 -6.82 -11.22
C PRO A 633 3.72 -8.31 -11.46
N GLY A 634 3.73 -9.07 -10.36
CA GLY A 634 3.85 -10.53 -10.40
C GLY A 634 2.59 -11.20 -10.99
N VAL A 635 2.78 -12.29 -11.70
CA VAL A 635 1.72 -13.08 -12.34
C VAL A 635 1.56 -14.46 -11.70
N LYS A 636 0.38 -15.04 -11.84
CA LYS A 636 -0.05 -16.32 -11.27
C LYS A 636 -0.25 -17.35 -12.40
N PRO A 637 0.82 -17.99 -12.90
CA PRO A 637 0.74 -19.00 -13.97
C PRO A 637 0.08 -20.29 -13.44
N TYR A 638 0.05 -21.36 -14.25
CA TYR A 638 -0.53 -22.65 -13.85
C TYR A 638 -0.02 -23.15 -12.49
N GLN A 639 -0.95 -23.61 -11.65
CA GLN A 639 -0.67 -24.44 -10.47
C GLN A 639 -1.84 -25.39 -10.19
N PRO A 640 -1.63 -26.50 -9.45
CA PRO A 640 -2.72 -27.34 -8.96
C PRO A 640 -3.72 -26.56 -8.09
N PRO A 641 -5.03 -26.85 -8.20
CA PRO A 641 -6.05 -26.21 -7.37
C PRO A 641 -5.90 -26.61 -5.89
N GLY A 642 -6.40 -25.78 -4.98
CA GLY A 642 -6.52 -26.10 -3.55
C GLY A 642 -5.31 -25.79 -2.67
N LEU A 643 -4.10 -25.68 -3.23
CA LEU A 643 -2.86 -25.52 -2.43
C LEU A 643 -2.86 -24.31 -1.48
N TRP A 644 -3.45 -23.17 -1.89
CA TRP A 644 -3.50 -21.98 -1.04
C TRP A 644 -4.58 -22.06 0.06
N ALA A 645 -5.58 -22.91 -0.12
CA ALA A 645 -6.65 -23.11 0.86
C ALA A 645 -6.16 -23.95 2.04
N GLU A 646 -5.25 -24.89 1.82
CA GLU A 646 -4.68 -25.76 2.87
C GLU A 646 -3.82 -24.99 3.88
N VAL A 647 -3.09 -23.98 3.41
CA VAL A 647 -2.22 -23.13 4.26
C VAL A 647 -2.90 -21.85 4.74
N GLY A 648 -4.15 -21.61 4.31
CA GLY A 648 -4.88 -20.38 4.60
C GLY A 648 -5.78 -20.52 5.82
N LEU A 649 -5.43 -19.88 6.94
CA LEU A 649 -6.40 -19.60 8.01
C LEU A 649 -7.54 -18.75 7.43
N GLY A 650 -8.78 -19.03 7.83
CA GLY A 650 -10.01 -18.49 7.23
C GLY A 650 -9.94 -16.98 6.95
N GLY A 651 -10.02 -16.60 5.67
CA GLY A 651 -9.92 -15.21 5.21
C GLY A 651 -8.72 -14.90 4.29
N ASN A 652 -7.76 -15.83 4.14
CA ASN A 652 -6.61 -15.63 3.23
C ASN A 652 -7.00 -15.66 1.74
N PRO A 653 -6.28 -14.92 0.87
CA PRO A 653 -6.54 -14.89 -0.56
C PRO A 653 -6.44 -16.28 -1.18
N LYS A 654 -7.39 -16.61 -2.07
CA LYS A 654 -7.35 -17.81 -2.91
C LYS A 654 -6.43 -17.56 -4.10
N PHE A 655 -5.76 -18.62 -4.57
CA PHE A 655 -5.03 -18.52 -5.82
C PHE A 655 -6.03 -18.40 -6.97
N VAL A 656 -5.98 -17.28 -7.67
CA VAL A 656 -6.71 -17.06 -8.92
C VAL A 656 -5.67 -17.06 -10.03
N GLN A 657 -5.75 -18.04 -10.91
CA GLN A 657 -4.81 -18.16 -12.03
C GLN A 657 -5.03 -16.99 -13.00
N ASP A 658 -3.94 -16.42 -13.50
CA ASP A 658 -4.01 -15.47 -14.61
C ASP A 658 -4.25 -16.21 -15.95
N HIS A 659 -4.52 -15.46 -17.02
CA HIS A 659 -4.81 -16.01 -18.34
C HIS A 659 -4.03 -15.31 -19.45
N GLY A 660 -4.02 -15.92 -20.65
CA GLY A 660 -3.36 -15.37 -21.82
C GLY A 660 -1.85 -15.26 -21.65
N GLU A 661 -1.28 -14.16 -22.10
CA GLU A 661 0.17 -13.89 -22.06
C GLU A 661 0.78 -13.95 -20.65
N ALA A 662 0.01 -13.65 -19.61
CA ALA A 662 0.47 -13.69 -18.22
C ALA A 662 0.93 -15.08 -17.79
N LEU A 663 0.37 -16.16 -18.38
CA LEU A 663 0.77 -17.54 -18.11
C LEU A 663 2.22 -17.83 -18.53
N TYR A 664 2.74 -17.09 -19.51
CA TYR A 664 4.02 -17.40 -20.16
C TYR A 664 5.13 -16.39 -19.85
N ARG A 665 4.92 -15.50 -18.89
CA ARG A 665 5.96 -14.59 -18.40
C ARG A 665 7.11 -15.41 -17.77
N ARG A 666 8.33 -14.85 -17.87
CA ARG A 666 9.52 -15.40 -17.20
C ARG A 666 9.25 -15.68 -15.72
N SER A 667 9.82 -16.75 -15.20
CA SER A 667 9.64 -17.23 -13.82
C SER A 667 10.05 -16.20 -12.76
N LEU A 668 10.91 -15.25 -13.12
CA LEU A 668 11.25 -14.07 -12.31
C LEU A 668 10.01 -13.22 -11.93
N TYR A 669 8.98 -13.21 -12.78
CA TYR A 669 7.74 -12.48 -12.59
C TYR A 669 6.62 -13.32 -11.96
N THR A 670 6.88 -14.57 -11.59
CA THR A 670 5.89 -15.39 -10.89
C THR A 670 5.63 -14.81 -9.49
N TYR A 671 4.38 -14.78 -9.06
CA TYR A 671 3.97 -14.38 -7.72
C TYR A 671 4.37 -15.45 -6.69
N TRP A 672 4.92 -15.03 -5.56
CA TRP A 672 5.37 -15.92 -4.48
C TRP A 672 4.56 -15.69 -3.22
N LYS A 673 3.85 -16.73 -2.75
CA LYS A 673 3.35 -16.80 -1.38
C LYS A 673 4.35 -17.59 -0.55
N ARG A 674 4.92 -17.00 0.51
CA ARG A 674 6.01 -17.60 1.29
C ARG A 674 5.63 -18.96 1.86
N SER A 675 4.42 -19.05 2.41
CA SER A 675 3.79 -20.26 2.97
C SER A 675 3.32 -21.29 1.94
N ALA A 676 3.20 -20.93 0.66
CA ALA A 676 2.89 -21.86 -0.44
C ALA A 676 3.59 -21.41 -1.74
N PRO A 677 4.91 -21.64 -1.86
CA PRO A 677 5.68 -21.25 -3.04
C PRO A 677 5.19 -21.95 -4.32
N PRO A 678 5.59 -21.49 -5.53
CA PRO A 678 5.25 -22.15 -6.78
C PRO A 678 5.67 -23.64 -6.76
N PRO A 679 4.72 -24.59 -6.85
CA PRO A 679 4.96 -25.99 -6.49
C PRO A 679 5.94 -26.68 -7.44
N ASN A 680 5.86 -26.43 -8.74
CA ASN A 680 6.79 -27.01 -9.70
C ASN A 680 8.23 -26.51 -9.47
N MET A 681 8.43 -25.22 -9.20
CA MET A 681 9.75 -24.65 -8.89
C MET A 681 10.30 -25.23 -7.58
N GLN A 682 9.45 -25.41 -6.57
CA GLN A 682 9.83 -26.03 -5.30
C GLN A 682 10.32 -27.47 -5.49
N ILE A 683 9.65 -28.29 -6.31
CA ILE A 683 10.11 -29.64 -6.66
C ILE A 683 11.48 -29.62 -7.34
N PHE A 684 11.80 -28.54 -8.07
CA PHE A 684 13.11 -28.30 -8.67
C PHE A 684 14.07 -27.51 -7.76
N ASP A 685 13.95 -27.67 -6.45
CA ASP A 685 14.81 -27.11 -5.39
C ASP A 685 14.82 -25.57 -5.32
N ALA A 686 13.74 -24.90 -5.74
CA ALA A 686 13.64 -23.46 -5.54
C ALA A 686 13.47 -23.09 -4.06
N PRO A 687 14.16 -22.04 -3.57
CA PRO A 687 14.12 -21.66 -2.16
C PRO A 687 12.76 -21.03 -1.80
N THR A 688 12.36 -21.18 -0.54
CA THR A 688 11.08 -20.68 0.00
C THR A 688 11.01 -19.15 0.14
N ARG A 689 12.14 -18.44 -0.07
CA ARG A 689 12.32 -16.98 0.13
C ARG A 689 12.08 -16.52 1.59
N GLU A 690 12.22 -17.42 2.56
CA GLU A 690 12.15 -17.11 3.99
C GLU A 690 13.45 -16.49 4.51
N LYS A 691 14.59 -16.95 3.99
CA LYS A 691 15.94 -16.47 4.33
C LYS A 691 16.76 -16.28 3.06
N CYS A 692 17.79 -15.44 3.14
CA CYS A 692 18.76 -15.31 2.05
C CYS A 692 19.48 -16.65 1.80
N GLN A 693 19.73 -16.98 0.53
CA GLN A 693 20.34 -18.23 0.10
C GLN A 693 21.41 -17.94 -0.96
N VAL A 694 22.69 -18.13 -0.59
CA VAL A 694 23.83 -17.95 -1.51
C VAL A 694 24.30 -19.27 -2.15
N LYS A 695 23.83 -20.41 -1.62
CA LYS A 695 24.00 -21.75 -2.18
C LYS A 695 22.64 -22.42 -2.27
N ARG A 696 22.26 -22.87 -3.47
CA ARG A 696 20.99 -23.59 -3.70
C ARG A 696 21.24 -25.09 -3.73
N ALA A 697 20.35 -25.85 -3.07
CA ALA A 697 20.35 -27.30 -3.18
C ALA A 697 20.12 -27.73 -4.64
N ARG A 698 20.71 -28.85 -5.02
CA ARG A 698 20.49 -29.48 -6.33
C ARG A 698 20.33 -30.97 -6.13
N THR A 699 19.10 -31.44 -6.31
CA THR A 699 18.71 -32.83 -6.27
C THR A 699 18.29 -33.29 -7.66
N ASN A 700 18.31 -34.61 -7.89
CA ASN A 700 17.68 -35.26 -9.03
C ASN A 700 16.76 -36.35 -8.47
N THR A 701 15.45 -36.16 -8.54
CA THR A 701 14.47 -37.07 -7.93
C THR A 701 13.46 -37.57 -8.97
N PRO A 702 12.83 -38.75 -8.77
CA PRO A 702 11.76 -39.21 -9.65
C PRO A 702 10.56 -38.25 -9.74
N LEU A 703 10.26 -37.52 -8.66
CA LEU A 703 9.18 -36.51 -8.63
C LEU A 703 9.40 -35.40 -9.66
N GLN A 704 10.65 -34.97 -9.87
CA GLN A 704 10.99 -33.96 -10.88
C GLN A 704 10.66 -34.45 -12.29
N ALA A 705 10.90 -35.73 -12.59
CA ALA A 705 10.51 -36.31 -13.88
C ALA A 705 8.98 -36.36 -14.04
N LEU A 706 8.25 -36.71 -12.96
CA LEU A 706 6.79 -36.70 -12.98
C LEU A 706 6.21 -35.31 -13.22
N VAL A 707 6.83 -34.24 -12.67
CA VAL A 707 6.41 -32.86 -12.97
C VAL A 707 6.55 -32.56 -14.45
N LEU A 708 7.68 -32.87 -15.09
CA LEU A 708 7.87 -32.63 -16.53
C LEU A 708 6.87 -33.37 -17.41
N LEU A 709 6.40 -34.53 -16.97
CA LEU A 709 5.46 -35.38 -17.71
C LEU A 709 3.99 -34.96 -17.53
N ASN A 710 3.62 -34.33 -16.41
CA ASN A 710 2.22 -34.16 -16.02
C ASN A 710 1.79 -32.71 -15.74
N ASP A 711 2.72 -31.80 -15.42
CA ASP A 711 2.37 -30.40 -15.16
C ASP A 711 1.92 -29.71 -16.45
N VAL A 712 0.77 -29.03 -16.39
CA VAL A 712 0.09 -28.42 -17.54
C VAL A 712 1.03 -27.52 -18.33
N GLN A 713 1.89 -26.75 -17.66
CA GLN A 713 2.83 -25.83 -18.31
C GLN A 713 3.81 -26.57 -19.21
N PHE A 714 4.35 -27.71 -18.74
CA PHE A 714 5.34 -28.50 -19.45
C PHE A 714 4.71 -29.32 -20.58
N VAL A 715 3.52 -29.89 -20.35
CA VAL A 715 2.76 -30.61 -21.40
C VAL A 715 2.38 -29.66 -22.54
N GLU A 716 1.94 -28.44 -22.21
CA GLU A 716 1.62 -27.42 -23.21
C GLU A 716 2.86 -26.98 -23.99
N ALA A 717 3.97 -26.72 -23.30
CA ALA A 717 5.25 -26.38 -23.94
C ALA A 717 5.74 -27.51 -24.86
N ALA A 718 5.64 -28.78 -24.44
CA ALA A 718 6.01 -29.93 -25.25
C ALA A 718 5.17 -30.03 -26.53
N ARG A 719 3.84 -29.85 -26.42
CA ARG A 719 2.94 -29.82 -27.58
C ARG A 719 3.29 -28.69 -28.55
N ARG A 720 3.58 -27.49 -28.03
CA ARG A 720 3.92 -26.32 -28.86
C ARG A 720 5.28 -26.48 -29.53
N LEU A 721 6.27 -27.04 -28.83
CA LEU A 721 7.55 -27.40 -29.41
C LEU A 721 7.39 -28.41 -30.55
N ALA A 722 6.60 -29.47 -30.35
CA ALA A 722 6.33 -30.46 -31.40
C ALA A 722 5.67 -29.81 -32.63
N ALA A 723 4.70 -28.92 -32.42
CA ALA A 723 4.07 -28.18 -33.51
C ALA A 723 5.06 -27.31 -34.28
N ARG A 724 6.00 -26.63 -33.59
CA ARG A 724 7.06 -25.83 -34.23
C ARG A 724 7.99 -26.70 -35.07
N ILE A 725 8.47 -27.82 -34.53
CA ILE A 725 9.36 -28.75 -35.27
C ILE A 725 8.69 -29.27 -36.56
N MET A 726 7.36 -29.35 -36.60
CA MET A 726 6.63 -29.78 -37.81
C MET A 726 6.46 -28.65 -38.84
N GLN A 727 6.62 -27.38 -38.45
CA GLN A 727 6.32 -26.20 -39.28
C GLN A 727 7.56 -25.40 -39.69
N GLU A 728 8.55 -25.32 -38.80
CA GLU A 728 9.84 -24.64 -38.94
C GLU A 728 10.92 -25.66 -39.27
#